data_AF-A0A7H4M4I8-F1
#
_entry.id   AF-A0A7H4M4I8-F1
#
_cell.length_a   1.000
_cell.length_b   1.000
_cell.length_c   1.000
_cell.angle_alpha   90.00
_cell.angle_beta   90.00
_cell.angle_gamma   90.00
#
_symmetry.space_group_name_H-M   'P 1'
#
loop_
_entity.id
_entity.type
_entity.pdbx_description
1 polymer ?
#
loop_
_entity_poly.entity_id
_entity_poly.type
_entity_poly.pdbx_seq_one_letter_code
_entity_poly.pdbx_strand_id
1 'polypeptide(L)'
;MYNEQESLPELIRRTDTACATLGRQYEILLVDDGSSDDSARMLTEAAEAEGSHVVAVLLNRNYGQHSAIMAGFSHVTGDLIITLDADLQNPPEEIPRLVEKADEGYDVVGTVRQNRQDTFFRKSASKMINRLIQRTTGKAMGDYGCMLRAYRRHIIDAMLNCHERSTFIPILANTFARRAVEIPVMHAEREFGDSKYSFMRLINLMYDLVTCLTTTPLRLLSLFGSVIALLGFAFGLMLVVLRLVFGPQWAAEGVFMLFAVLFMFIGAQFVGMGLLGSISAASITMSAPAPLLYSTCCSPAGNGISRGRSFMKAVVFAYHDMGCAGIQSLLDAGYDIAAIFTHPDNPGENHFFGSVARIAAEQGIPVWAPEDVNHPLWIERIREIKPDVLFSFYYRNLLCDDILNIAPQGAFNLHGSLLPKYRGRAPLNWVLVNGESETGVTLHRMVNRADAGNIVAQKSVAIGADDAALALHRKLCSAASELLAQALPAIRDGKTEERAQDESLATYVGRRTPEDGRLDWERSAQTLHNLVRAVSDPWPGAFGYAGANKFIVWKSRVRHDLAAAKAGTVISVAPLVVACQEGALEIVTGQTERGVYMQGTQLAQALGLVAGAVLSSKPVVAIKRRTRVLILGVNGFIGNHLTERLLQDDNYEIYGLDIGSDAISRFLDNPRFHFVEGDISIHSEWIEYHIKKCDVVLPLVAIATPIEYTRNPLRVFELDFEENLKIIRDCVKYDKRIIFPSTSEVYGMCTDNNFDEDTSNLVVGPINKQRWIYSVSKQLLDRVIWAYGDKNGLKFTLFRPFNWMGPRLDNLNAARIGSSRAITQLILNLVEGSPIKLIEGGKQKRCFTDISDGIEALFRIIENKDGRCDGQIINIGNPDNEASIKELAEMLLACFERHPLRDRFPPFAGFREVESSDYYGKGYQDVEHRKPSIRNAKRCLNWVPTVEMEETVEHTLDFFLRTVELTDSGKS
;
A
#
# COMPACT_ATOMS: atom_id res chain seq x y z
N MET A 1 -12.79 17.36 -28.15
CA MET A 1 -13.69 18.53 -28.16
C MET A 1 -14.01 18.87 -26.71
N TYR A 2 -14.16 20.14 -26.34
CA TYR A 2 -14.51 20.52 -24.95
C TYR A 2 -15.33 21.81 -24.95
N ASN A 3 -16.63 21.68 -24.69
CA ASN A 3 -17.64 22.74 -24.74
C ASN A 3 -17.75 23.45 -26.10
N GLU A 4 -18.10 22.69 -27.15
CA GLU A 4 -18.12 23.13 -28.55
C GLU A 4 -19.53 22.98 -29.18
N GLN A 5 -20.60 23.11 -28.39
CA GLN A 5 -21.98 22.92 -28.87
C GLN A 5 -22.37 23.82 -30.06
N GLU A 6 -21.76 25.02 -30.17
CA GLU A 6 -22.09 26.01 -31.21
C GLU A 6 -21.43 25.69 -32.57
N SER A 7 -20.22 25.10 -32.58
CA SER A 7 -19.44 24.80 -33.78
C SER A 7 -19.74 23.41 -34.37
N LEU A 8 -20.27 22.50 -33.54
CA LEU A 8 -20.43 21.09 -33.85
C LEU A 8 -21.33 20.78 -35.07
N PRO A 9 -22.53 21.38 -35.25
CA PRO A 9 -23.37 21.07 -36.41
C PRO A 9 -22.69 21.39 -37.74
N GLU A 10 -21.99 22.53 -37.78
CA GLU A 10 -21.30 22.99 -38.99
C GLU A 10 -20.02 22.19 -39.26
N LEU A 11 -19.29 21.79 -38.21
CA LEU A 11 -18.15 20.89 -38.30
C LEU A 11 -18.52 19.55 -38.91
N ILE A 12 -19.60 18.91 -38.42
CA ILE A 12 -20.05 17.61 -38.94
C ILE A 12 -20.45 17.76 -40.41
N ARG A 13 -21.26 18.77 -40.75
CA ARG A 13 -21.74 19.00 -42.12
C ARG A 13 -20.60 19.23 -43.11
N ARG A 14 -19.62 20.09 -42.76
CA ARG A 14 -18.48 20.41 -43.63
C ARG A 14 -17.51 19.24 -43.76
N THR A 15 -17.25 18.51 -42.68
CA THR A 15 -16.36 17.34 -42.69
C THR A 15 -16.97 16.20 -43.51
N ASP A 16 -18.26 15.92 -43.34
CA ASP A 16 -18.97 14.90 -44.12
C ASP A 16 -18.97 15.23 -45.62
N THR A 17 -19.25 16.50 -45.95
CA THR A 17 -19.18 16.98 -47.34
C THR A 17 -17.78 16.80 -47.94
N ALA A 18 -16.72 17.16 -47.19
CA ALA A 18 -15.34 17.03 -47.65
C ALA A 18 -14.96 15.55 -47.87
N CYS A 19 -15.32 14.67 -46.95
CA CYS A 19 -15.05 13.23 -47.06
C CYS A 19 -15.83 12.57 -48.20
N ALA A 20 -17.10 12.97 -48.43
CA ALA A 20 -17.92 12.45 -49.52
C ALA A 20 -17.30 12.69 -50.91
N THR A 21 -16.54 13.78 -51.10
CA THR A 21 -15.84 14.06 -52.37
C THR A 21 -14.72 13.08 -52.70
N LEU A 22 -14.22 12.30 -51.73
CA LEU A 22 -13.11 11.37 -51.92
C LEU A 22 -13.53 10.08 -52.64
N GLY A 23 -14.83 9.74 -52.66
CA GLY A 23 -15.33 8.49 -53.23
C GLY A 23 -14.79 7.22 -52.52
N ARG A 24 -14.39 7.33 -51.25
CA ARG A 24 -13.88 6.23 -50.41
C ARG A 24 -14.81 6.01 -49.21
N GLN A 25 -14.74 4.83 -48.60
CA GLN A 25 -15.39 4.62 -47.29
C GLN A 25 -14.65 5.44 -46.23
N TYR A 26 -15.41 6.12 -45.36
CA TYR A 26 -14.87 6.93 -44.27
C TYR A 26 -15.73 6.79 -43.01
N GLU A 27 -15.11 7.10 -41.88
CA GLU A 27 -15.75 7.25 -40.57
C GLU A 27 -15.28 8.58 -39.97
N ILE A 28 -16.14 9.23 -39.19
CA ILE A 28 -15.87 10.48 -38.49
C ILE A 28 -15.92 10.19 -36.99
N LEU A 29 -14.74 10.06 -36.36
CA LEU A 29 -14.66 9.90 -34.91
C LEU A 29 -14.71 11.26 -34.21
N LEU A 30 -15.74 11.47 -33.41
CA LEU A 30 -15.92 12.66 -32.58
C LEU A 30 -15.61 12.32 -31.12
N VAL A 31 -14.51 12.87 -30.58
CA VAL A 31 -14.08 12.61 -29.21
C VAL A 31 -14.43 13.80 -28.31
N ASP A 32 -15.31 13.59 -27.33
CA ASP A 32 -15.63 14.54 -26.27
C ASP A 32 -14.67 14.39 -25.08
N ASP A 33 -13.99 15.46 -24.70
CA ASP A 33 -13.01 15.52 -23.60
C ASP A 33 -13.69 15.97 -22.30
N GLY A 34 -14.84 15.36 -21.99
CA GLY A 34 -15.63 15.62 -20.78
C GLY A 34 -16.29 17.00 -20.75
N SER A 35 -17.01 17.36 -21.81
CA SER A 35 -17.75 18.63 -21.89
C SER A 35 -18.83 18.74 -20.82
N SER A 36 -19.09 19.98 -20.39
CA SER A 36 -20.13 20.33 -19.42
C SER A 36 -21.38 20.96 -20.05
N ASP A 37 -21.33 21.23 -21.36
CA ASP A 37 -22.44 21.77 -22.16
C ASP A 37 -23.18 20.64 -22.92
N ASP A 38 -24.01 20.99 -23.89
CA ASP A 38 -24.84 20.01 -24.62
C ASP A 38 -24.06 19.21 -25.71
N SER A 39 -22.73 19.42 -25.83
CA SER A 39 -21.90 18.76 -26.84
C SER A 39 -22.03 17.23 -26.79
N ALA A 40 -21.93 16.62 -25.60
CA ALA A 40 -21.98 15.16 -25.46
C ALA A 40 -23.30 14.53 -25.96
N ARG A 41 -24.42 15.22 -25.72
CA ARG A 41 -25.74 14.80 -26.22
C ARG A 41 -25.79 14.90 -27.75
N MET A 42 -25.35 16.02 -28.31
CA MET A 42 -25.33 16.25 -29.76
C MET A 42 -24.45 15.24 -30.52
N LEU A 43 -23.31 14.82 -29.93
CA LEU A 43 -22.46 13.76 -30.49
C LEU A 43 -23.19 12.42 -30.55
N THR A 44 -23.93 12.10 -29.49
CA THR A 44 -24.67 10.84 -29.38
C THR A 44 -25.79 10.79 -30.42
N GLU A 45 -26.55 11.88 -30.56
CA GLU A 45 -27.58 12.03 -31.59
C GLU A 45 -27.02 11.93 -33.01
N ALA A 46 -25.84 12.52 -33.27
CA ALA A 46 -25.18 12.40 -34.56
C ALA A 46 -24.71 10.97 -34.87
N ALA A 47 -24.31 10.19 -33.85
CA ALA A 47 -23.91 8.79 -34.02
C ALA A 47 -25.10 7.83 -34.18
N GLU A 48 -26.24 8.12 -33.54
CA GLU A 48 -27.46 7.30 -33.60
C GLU A 48 -28.31 7.53 -34.86
N ALA A 49 -28.02 8.57 -35.64
CA ALA A 49 -28.73 8.86 -36.88
C ALA A 49 -28.60 7.72 -37.92
N GLU A 50 -29.70 7.39 -38.59
CA GLU A 50 -29.74 6.29 -39.56
C GLU A 50 -28.83 6.59 -40.77
N GLY A 51 -27.88 5.69 -41.05
CA GLY A 51 -26.87 5.88 -42.10
C GLY A 51 -25.72 6.81 -41.72
N SER A 52 -25.54 7.13 -40.43
CA SER A 52 -24.46 8.00 -39.97
C SER A 52 -23.07 7.38 -40.14
N HIS A 53 -22.12 8.20 -40.59
CA HIS A 53 -20.69 7.89 -40.62
C HIS A 53 -19.98 8.30 -39.33
N VAL A 54 -20.71 8.73 -38.29
CA VAL A 54 -20.17 9.31 -37.06
C VAL A 54 -20.03 8.26 -35.96
N VAL A 55 -18.88 8.24 -35.28
CA VAL A 55 -18.63 7.45 -34.06
C VAL A 55 -18.32 8.41 -32.91
N ALA A 56 -19.13 8.40 -31.86
CA ALA A 56 -18.93 9.23 -30.68
C ALA A 56 -18.10 8.51 -29.60
N VAL A 57 -17.08 9.18 -29.07
CA VAL A 57 -16.27 8.72 -27.93
C VAL A 57 -16.37 9.75 -26.81
N LEU A 58 -16.95 9.40 -25.67
CA LEU A 58 -17.20 10.33 -24.56
C LEU A 58 -16.24 10.05 -23.39
N LEU A 59 -15.40 11.01 -23.03
CA LEU A 59 -14.54 10.95 -21.85
C LEU A 59 -15.25 11.50 -20.61
N ASN A 60 -14.99 10.92 -19.44
CA ASN A 60 -15.71 11.27 -18.21
C ASN A 60 -15.30 12.59 -17.53
N ARG A 61 -14.19 13.21 -17.96
CA ARG A 61 -13.70 14.51 -17.50
C ARG A 61 -12.67 15.05 -18.51
N ASN A 62 -12.23 16.30 -18.33
CA ASN A 62 -11.21 16.91 -19.17
C ASN A 62 -9.80 16.36 -18.88
N TYR A 63 -9.23 15.66 -19.88
CA TYR A 63 -7.89 15.09 -19.88
C TYR A 63 -6.91 15.84 -20.80
N GLY A 64 -7.41 16.78 -21.61
CA GLY A 64 -6.64 17.58 -22.55
C GLY A 64 -6.54 16.97 -23.95
N GLN A 65 -6.23 17.85 -24.92
CA GLN A 65 -6.25 17.56 -26.37
C GLN A 65 -5.49 16.30 -26.79
N HIS A 66 -4.27 16.09 -26.29
CA HIS A 66 -3.46 14.92 -26.67
C HIS A 66 -4.04 13.61 -26.13
N SER A 67 -4.58 13.62 -24.91
CA SER A 67 -5.25 12.48 -24.30
C SER A 67 -6.52 12.12 -25.08
N ALA A 68 -7.29 13.13 -25.49
CA ALA A 68 -8.48 12.93 -26.32
C ALA A 68 -8.14 12.34 -27.70
N ILE A 69 -7.07 12.82 -28.35
CA ILE A 69 -6.64 12.24 -29.64
C ILE A 69 -6.15 10.79 -29.46
N MET A 70 -5.41 10.47 -28.39
CA MET A 70 -4.98 9.09 -28.12
C MET A 70 -6.17 8.15 -27.86
N ALA A 71 -7.21 8.62 -27.17
CA ALA A 71 -8.46 7.88 -27.02
C ALA A 71 -9.15 7.68 -28.38
N GLY A 72 -9.15 8.69 -29.25
CA GLY A 72 -9.60 8.54 -30.64
C GLY A 72 -8.80 7.46 -31.39
N PHE A 73 -7.47 7.51 -31.31
CA PHE A 73 -6.57 6.54 -31.95
C PHE A 73 -6.79 5.09 -31.53
N SER A 74 -7.22 4.82 -30.30
CA SER A 74 -7.55 3.45 -29.88
C SER A 74 -8.85 2.92 -30.50
N HIS A 75 -9.69 3.78 -31.06
CA HIS A 75 -11.00 3.42 -31.62
C HIS A 75 -11.09 3.54 -33.15
N VAL A 76 -10.12 4.16 -33.83
CA VAL A 76 -10.11 4.24 -35.30
C VAL A 76 -9.94 2.87 -35.94
N THR A 77 -10.57 2.66 -37.09
CA THR A 77 -10.48 1.42 -37.89
C THR A 77 -9.86 1.64 -39.28
N GLY A 78 -9.85 2.89 -39.77
CA GLY A 78 -9.31 3.23 -41.09
C GLY A 78 -7.78 3.09 -41.24
N ASP A 79 -7.34 2.93 -42.51
CA ASP A 79 -5.91 2.82 -42.89
C ASP A 79 -5.14 4.16 -42.84
N LEU A 80 -5.86 5.27 -43.02
CA LEU A 80 -5.36 6.64 -42.97
C LEU A 80 -6.23 7.45 -42.03
N ILE A 81 -5.62 8.03 -41.00
CA ILE A 81 -6.32 8.75 -39.95
C ILE A 81 -5.94 10.22 -40.06
N ILE A 82 -6.93 11.10 -40.11
CA ILE A 82 -6.73 12.55 -40.19
C ILE A 82 -7.28 13.17 -38.92
N THR A 83 -6.43 13.88 -38.19
CA THR A 83 -6.84 14.63 -36.99
C THR A 83 -7.29 16.04 -37.39
N LEU A 84 -8.34 16.54 -36.75
CA LEU A 84 -8.90 17.87 -36.98
C LEU A 84 -9.40 18.46 -35.65
N ASP A 85 -9.11 19.74 -35.40
CA ASP A 85 -9.64 20.46 -34.23
C ASP A 85 -11.08 20.90 -34.49
N ALA A 86 -11.91 20.90 -33.44
CA ALA A 86 -13.34 21.18 -33.56
C ALA A 86 -13.72 22.67 -33.66
N ASP A 87 -12.73 23.57 -33.62
CA ASP A 87 -12.92 25.03 -33.60
C ASP A 87 -13.08 25.67 -35.00
N LEU A 88 -13.15 24.85 -36.05
CA LEU A 88 -13.25 25.24 -37.46
C LEU A 88 -12.11 26.15 -37.98
N GLN A 89 -11.04 26.38 -37.22
CA GLN A 89 -9.90 27.19 -37.68
C GLN A 89 -9.12 26.50 -38.80
N ASN A 90 -9.14 25.16 -38.81
CA ASN A 90 -8.61 24.34 -39.89
C ASN A 90 -9.80 23.89 -40.76
N PRO A 91 -9.90 24.37 -42.02
CA PRO A 91 -11.02 24.02 -42.88
C PRO A 91 -11.02 22.51 -43.23
N PRO A 92 -12.13 21.77 -43.02
CA PRO A 92 -12.24 20.37 -43.43
C PRO A 92 -12.02 20.15 -44.94
N GLU A 93 -12.21 21.19 -45.75
CA GLU A 93 -12.01 21.17 -47.20
C GLU A 93 -10.54 20.89 -47.61
N GLU A 94 -9.59 20.97 -46.68
CA GLU A 94 -8.19 20.60 -46.91
C GLU A 94 -7.93 19.08 -46.79
N ILE A 95 -8.87 18.30 -46.24
CA ILE A 95 -8.76 16.84 -46.06
C ILE A 95 -8.35 16.13 -47.37
N PRO A 96 -8.95 16.42 -48.54
CA PRO A 96 -8.54 15.78 -49.80
C PRO A 96 -7.08 15.99 -50.18
N ARG A 97 -6.49 17.14 -49.86
CA ARG A 97 -5.07 17.41 -50.13
C ARG A 97 -4.15 16.59 -49.24
N LEU A 98 -4.57 16.32 -47.99
CA LEU A 98 -3.83 15.44 -47.09
C LEU A 98 -3.89 13.98 -47.56
N VAL A 99 -5.06 13.52 -48.05
CA VAL A 99 -5.24 12.18 -48.61
C VAL A 99 -4.38 11.97 -49.87
N GLU A 100 -4.43 12.92 -50.82
CA GLU A 100 -3.61 12.88 -52.03
C GLU A 100 -2.12 12.76 -51.69
N LYS A 101 -1.65 13.55 -50.71
CA LYS A 101 -0.25 13.49 -50.27
C LYS A 101 0.09 12.22 -49.52
N ALA A 102 -0.80 11.67 -48.71
CA ALA A 102 -0.57 10.39 -48.06
C ALA A 102 -0.45 9.24 -49.08
N ASP A 103 -1.19 9.31 -50.19
CA ASP A 103 -1.17 8.31 -51.27
C ASP A 103 0.12 8.33 -52.11
N GLU A 104 0.93 9.40 -52.05
CA GLU A 104 2.31 9.42 -52.57
C GLU A 104 3.28 8.52 -51.76
N GLY A 105 2.79 7.87 -50.70
CA GLY A 105 3.52 6.93 -49.86
C GLY A 105 4.25 7.60 -48.69
N TYR A 106 3.69 8.68 -48.15
CA TYR A 106 4.15 9.30 -46.90
C TYR A 106 3.41 8.67 -45.70
N ASP A 107 4.16 8.39 -44.63
CA ASP A 107 3.63 7.79 -43.40
C ASP A 107 2.95 8.84 -42.51
N VAL A 108 3.47 10.08 -42.57
CA VAL A 108 2.97 11.23 -41.82
C VAL A 108 2.92 12.45 -42.73
N VAL A 109 1.74 13.07 -42.84
CA VAL A 109 1.55 14.35 -43.55
C VAL A 109 1.20 15.42 -42.52
N GLY A 110 2.16 16.30 -42.23
CA GLY A 110 1.97 17.48 -41.39
C GLY A 110 1.42 18.65 -42.20
N THR A 111 0.85 19.63 -41.51
CA THR A 111 0.42 20.89 -42.13
C THR A 111 1.09 22.09 -41.47
N VAL A 112 1.35 23.12 -42.28
CA VAL A 112 1.94 24.39 -41.82
C VAL A 112 0.98 25.53 -42.14
N ARG A 113 0.64 26.32 -41.12
CA ARG A 113 -0.28 27.47 -41.25
C ARG A 113 0.39 28.59 -42.05
N GLN A 114 -0.27 29.11 -43.10
CA GLN A 114 0.17 30.31 -43.81
C GLN A 114 -0.33 31.60 -43.13
N ASN A 115 0.43 32.71 -43.22
CA ASN A 115 0.15 34.05 -42.65
C ASN A 115 0.15 34.21 -41.11
N ARG A 116 1.30 33.94 -40.47
CA ARG A 116 1.50 34.10 -39.01
C ARG A 116 1.90 35.54 -38.61
N GLN A 117 0.99 36.32 -38.02
CA GLN A 117 1.33 37.59 -37.34
C GLN A 117 1.82 37.35 -35.90
N ASP A 118 2.98 36.70 -35.72
CA ASP A 118 3.61 36.52 -34.40
C ASP A 118 4.64 37.63 -34.08
N THR A 119 4.66 38.08 -32.81
CA THR A 119 5.65 39.01 -32.25
C THR A 119 7.09 38.49 -32.39
N PHE A 120 8.05 39.40 -32.59
CA PHE A 120 9.47 39.10 -32.88
C PHE A 120 10.13 38.13 -31.87
N PHE A 121 9.73 38.19 -30.60
CA PHE A 121 10.26 37.34 -29.52
C PHE A 121 9.82 35.86 -29.63
N ARG A 122 8.58 35.61 -30.06
CA ARG A 122 8.04 34.24 -30.28
C ARG A 122 8.71 33.54 -31.45
N LYS A 123 8.99 34.27 -32.54
CA LYS A 123 9.74 33.74 -33.70
C LYS A 123 11.18 33.35 -33.33
N SER A 124 11.78 34.02 -32.35
CA SER A 124 13.15 33.78 -31.89
C SER A 124 13.25 32.50 -31.06
N ALA A 125 12.34 32.31 -30.11
CA ALA A 125 12.25 31.10 -29.28
C ALA A 125 11.99 29.85 -30.14
N SER A 126 10.99 29.89 -31.03
CA SER A 126 10.68 28.75 -31.91
C SER A 126 11.84 28.37 -32.84
N LYS A 127 12.63 29.34 -33.33
CA LYS A 127 13.83 29.05 -34.16
C LYS A 127 14.95 28.35 -33.38
N MET A 128 15.13 28.68 -32.10
CA MET A 128 16.12 28.02 -31.24
C MET A 128 15.68 26.58 -30.93
N ILE A 129 14.39 26.40 -30.66
CA ILE A 129 13.76 25.11 -30.36
C ILE A 129 13.81 24.18 -31.57
N ASN A 130 13.43 24.65 -32.77
CA ASN A 130 13.53 23.85 -33.99
C ASN A 130 14.97 23.42 -34.29
N ARG A 131 15.96 24.28 -34.00
CA ARG A 131 17.38 23.92 -34.13
C ARG A 131 17.83 22.83 -33.15
N LEU A 132 17.29 22.85 -31.93
CA LEU A 132 17.60 21.84 -30.91
C LEU A 132 16.94 20.49 -31.25
N ILE A 133 15.65 20.50 -31.60
CA ILE A 133 14.92 19.29 -31.98
C ILE A 133 15.52 18.67 -33.25
N GLN A 134 15.81 19.47 -34.28
CA GLN A 134 16.43 18.99 -35.52
C GLN A 134 17.80 18.33 -35.30
N ARG A 135 18.59 18.79 -34.32
CA ARG A 135 19.86 18.15 -33.94
C ARG A 135 19.67 16.80 -33.25
N THR A 136 18.57 16.60 -32.55
CA THR A 136 18.29 15.38 -31.79
C THR A 136 17.50 14.35 -32.60
N THR A 137 16.51 14.77 -33.40
CA THR A 137 15.61 13.88 -34.16
C THR A 137 15.98 13.75 -35.65
N GLY A 138 16.91 14.57 -36.15
CA GLY A 138 17.37 14.54 -37.55
C GLY A 138 16.37 15.06 -38.59
N LYS A 139 15.14 15.45 -38.19
CA LYS A 139 14.08 15.92 -39.09
C LYS A 139 13.63 17.33 -38.69
N ALA A 140 13.51 18.23 -39.67
CA ALA A 140 12.98 19.58 -39.47
C ALA A 140 11.46 19.60 -39.69
N MET A 141 10.71 20.21 -38.77
CA MET A 141 9.32 20.59 -38.97
C MET A 141 9.13 22.08 -38.70
N GLY A 142 8.28 22.73 -39.49
CA GLY A 142 8.00 24.16 -39.43
C GLY A 142 7.01 24.56 -38.34
N ASP A 143 6.02 23.72 -38.03
CA ASP A 143 4.96 24.05 -37.07
C ASP A 143 4.42 22.84 -36.27
N TYR A 144 4.77 22.77 -34.99
CA TYR A 144 4.29 21.73 -34.08
C TYR A 144 2.87 22.00 -33.52
N GLY A 145 2.31 23.21 -33.73
CA GLY A 145 1.03 23.61 -33.15
C GLY A 145 -0.21 23.35 -34.03
N CYS A 146 -0.03 22.93 -35.28
CA CYS A 146 -1.14 22.58 -36.15
C CYS A 146 -1.51 21.10 -36.00
N MET A 147 -2.74 20.81 -35.56
CA MET A 147 -3.25 19.45 -35.37
C MET A 147 -3.99 18.89 -36.58
N LEU A 148 -4.14 19.65 -37.68
CA LEU A 148 -4.58 19.09 -38.95
C LEU A 148 -3.45 18.24 -39.55
N ARG A 149 -3.51 16.91 -39.40
CA ARG A 149 -2.41 16.01 -39.79
C ARG A 149 -2.96 14.65 -40.21
N ALA A 150 -2.26 13.97 -41.12
CA ALA A 150 -2.59 12.61 -41.54
C ALA A 150 -1.52 11.62 -41.07
N TYR A 151 -1.97 10.45 -40.58
CA TYR A 151 -1.13 9.37 -40.07
C TYR A 151 -1.58 8.03 -40.66
N ARG A 152 -0.63 7.21 -41.11
CA ARG A 152 -0.91 5.81 -41.48
C ARG A 152 -1.16 4.97 -40.23
N ARG A 153 -2.03 3.96 -40.33
CA ARG A 153 -2.41 3.05 -39.22
C ARG A 153 -1.21 2.51 -38.43
N HIS A 154 -0.18 2.04 -39.12
CA HIS A 154 1.01 1.47 -38.47
C HIS A 154 1.78 2.48 -37.59
N ILE A 155 1.70 3.78 -37.88
CA ILE A 155 2.29 4.83 -37.04
C ILE A 155 1.48 5.00 -35.76
N ILE A 156 0.15 4.96 -35.85
CA ILE A 156 -0.74 5.01 -34.70
C ILE A 156 -0.56 3.78 -33.81
N ASP A 157 -0.45 2.59 -34.38
CA ASP A 157 -0.18 1.36 -33.61
C ASP A 157 1.15 1.43 -32.87
N ALA A 158 2.19 1.98 -33.50
CA ALA A 158 3.47 2.20 -32.84
C ALA A 158 3.36 3.22 -31.69
N MET A 159 2.56 4.27 -31.87
CA MET A 159 2.31 5.27 -30.83
C MET A 159 1.52 4.71 -29.65
N LEU A 160 0.46 3.92 -29.88
CA LEU A 160 -0.35 3.30 -28.83
C LEU A 160 0.43 2.27 -28.00
N ASN A 161 1.41 1.59 -28.60
CA ASN A 161 2.28 0.63 -27.91
C ASN A 161 3.46 1.29 -27.18
N CYS A 162 3.65 2.61 -27.32
CA CYS A 162 4.72 3.34 -26.66
C CYS A 162 4.31 3.78 -25.25
N HIS A 163 5.08 3.37 -24.24
CA HIS A 163 4.77 3.60 -22.81
C HIS A 163 5.41 4.88 -22.22
N GLU A 164 5.77 5.87 -23.05
CA GLU A 164 6.40 7.12 -22.59
C GLU A 164 5.38 8.08 -21.95
N ARG A 165 5.76 8.70 -20.82
CA ARG A 165 4.87 9.50 -19.94
C ARG A 165 4.51 10.91 -20.44
N SER A 166 5.07 11.40 -21.56
CA SER A 166 4.81 12.76 -22.06
C SER A 166 4.44 12.74 -23.55
N THR A 167 3.13 12.76 -23.83
CA THR A 167 2.59 12.45 -25.15
C THR A 167 2.45 13.69 -26.03
N PHE A 168 3.55 14.12 -26.66
CA PHE A 168 3.46 15.06 -27.77
C PHE A 168 3.33 14.31 -29.11
N ILE A 169 2.09 14.10 -29.54
CA ILE A 169 1.68 13.26 -30.70
C ILE A 169 2.51 13.54 -31.96
N PRO A 170 2.71 14.80 -32.40
CA PRO A 170 3.54 15.09 -33.59
C PRO A 170 4.98 14.59 -33.51
N ILE A 171 5.59 14.62 -32.33
CA ILE A 171 6.99 14.19 -32.15
C ILE A 171 7.05 12.67 -32.15
N LEU A 172 6.14 12.02 -31.41
CA LEU A 172 6.07 10.57 -31.32
C LEU A 172 5.82 9.94 -32.71
N ALA A 173 4.87 10.50 -33.47
CA ALA A 173 4.59 10.06 -34.84
C ALA A 173 5.82 10.16 -35.76
N ASN A 174 6.60 11.23 -35.65
CA ASN A 174 7.80 11.43 -36.47
C ASN A 174 8.95 10.48 -36.14
N THR A 175 9.05 10.08 -34.86
CA THR A 175 10.04 9.09 -34.40
C THR A 175 9.81 7.75 -35.08
N PHE A 176 8.56 7.35 -35.29
CA PHE A 176 8.21 6.09 -35.96
C PHE A 176 8.09 6.21 -37.49
N ALA A 177 7.86 7.41 -38.02
CA ALA A 177 7.71 7.64 -39.46
C ALA A 177 9.01 7.40 -40.24
N ARG A 178 8.96 6.73 -41.39
CA ARG A 178 10.09 6.67 -42.32
C ARG A 178 10.05 7.83 -43.30
N ARG A 179 8.87 8.16 -43.83
CA ARG A 179 8.64 9.25 -44.77
C ARG A 179 7.62 10.23 -44.18
N ALA A 180 8.07 11.44 -43.85
CA ALA A 180 7.21 12.52 -43.37
C ALA A 180 7.33 13.74 -44.29
N VAL A 181 6.23 14.45 -44.52
CA VAL A 181 6.18 15.68 -45.34
C VAL A 181 5.28 16.71 -44.68
N GLU A 182 5.52 17.99 -44.93
CA GLU A 182 4.65 19.09 -44.52
C GLU A 182 4.07 19.80 -45.74
N ILE A 183 2.78 20.10 -45.72
CA ILE A 183 2.11 20.90 -46.76
C ILE A 183 1.54 22.21 -46.19
N PRO A 184 1.55 23.31 -46.96
CA PRO A 184 0.89 24.54 -46.55
C PRO A 184 -0.63 24.44 -46.70
N VAL A 185 -1.36 24.85 -45.66
CA VAL A 185 -2.84 24.90 -45.63
C VAL A 185 -3.32 26.28 -45.18
N MET A 186 -4.52 26.67 -45.62
CA MET A 186 -5.16 27.92 -45.20
C MET A 186 -5.65 27.81 -43.74
N HIS A 187 -5.65 28.93 -43.02
CA HIS A 187 -6.10 29.01 -41.63
C HIS A 187 -7.07 30.18 -41.48
N ALA A 188 -8.28 29.92 -40.97
CA ALA A 188 -9.32 30.93 -40.77
C ALA A 188 -9.19 31.58 -39.38
N GLU A 189 -9.64 32.83 -39.24
CA GLU A 189 -9.84 33.43 -37.91
C GLU A 189 -11.04 32.77 -37.21
N ARG A 190 -10.94 32.62 -35.89
CA ARG A 190 -11.93 31.90 -35.07
C ARG A 190 -13.25 32.67 -35.03
N GLU A 191 -14.37 32.06 -35.46
CA GLU A 191 -15.69 32.68 -35.38
C GLU A 191 -16.30 32.67 -33.96
N PHE A 192 -15.92 31.71 -33.10
CA PHE A 192 -16.48 31.56 -31.73
C PHE A 192 -15.41 31.23 -30.66
N GLY A 193 -15.34 32.01 -29.57
CA GLY A 193 -14.62 31.73 -28.31
C GLY A 193 -13.19 32.30 -28.12
N ASP A 194 -12.80 32.66 -26.88
CA ASP A 194 -11.46 33.21 -26.53
C ASP A 194 -10.32 32.17 -26.43
N SER A 195 -9.07 32.60 -26.70
CA SER A 195 -7.86 31.76 -26.66
C SER A 195 -7.42 31.39 -25.24
N LYS A 196 -7.38 30.09 -24.91
CA LYS A 196 -7.07 29.58 -23.55
C LYS A 196 -5.63 29.06 -23.35
N TYR A 197 -4.67 29.36 -24.25
CA TYR A 197 -3.27 28.91 -24.11
C TYR A 197 -2.38 29.92 -23.38
N SER A 198 -1.93 29.59 -22.16
CA SER A 198 -1.03 30.46 -21.38
C SER A 198 0.45 30.26 -21.75
N PHE A 199 1.21 31.35 -21.73
CA PHE A 199 2.66 31.38 -22.00
C PHE A 199 3.48 30.41 -21.11
N MET A 200 3.08 30.20 -19.85
CA MET A 200 3.78 29.27 -18.95
C MET A 200 3.58 27.80 -19.31
N ARG A 201 2.45 27.41 -19.92
CA ARG A 201 2.29 26.05 -20.43
C ARG A 201 3.28 25.74 -21.55
N LEU A 202 3.60 26.73 -22.39
CA LEU A 202 4.59 26.55 -23.45
C LEU A 202 6.00 26.34 -22.89
N ILE A 203 6.37 27.06 -21.82
CA ILE A 203 7.68 26.89 -21.16
C ILE A 203 7.78 25.54 -20.43
N ASN A 204 6.72 25.12 -19.73
CA ASN A 204 6.72 23.82 -19.05
C ASN A 204 6.79 22.65 -20.05
N LEU A 205 6.03 22.75 -21.16
CA LEU A 205 6.10 21.77 -22.26
C LEU A 205 7.53 21.67 -22.84
N MET A 206 8.27 22.78 -22.87
CA MET A 206 9.67 22.80 -23.31
C MET A 206 10.63 22.18 -22.32
N TYR A 207 10.41 22.37 -21.01
CA TYR A 207 11.21 21.74 -19.97
C TYR A 207 11.06 20.22 -20.03
N ASP A 208 9.82 19.74 -20.13
CA ASP A 208 9.50 18.32 -20.24
C ASP A 208 10.17 17.70 -21.48
N LEU A 209 10.09 18.36 -22.63
CA LEU A 209 10.67 17.88 -23.89
C LEU A 209 12.19 17.69 -23.82
N VAL A 210 12.91 18.65 -23.24
CA VAL A 210 14.38 18.62 -23.12
C VAL A 210 14.83 17.54 -22.14
N THR A 211 14.08 17.37 -21.04
CA THR A 211 14.39 16.35 -20.02
C THR A 211 14.09 14.92 -20.48
N CYS A 212 13.09 14.72 -21.34
CA CYS A 212 12.74 13.39 -21.86
C CYS A 212 13.69 12.92 -22.97
N LEU A 213 14.20 13.84 -23.82
CA LEU A 213 14.93 13.46 -25.04
C LEU A 213 16.46 13.55 -24.91
N THR A 214 17.01 14.17 -23.86
CA THR A 214 18.47 14.40 -23.77
C THR A 214 19.02 14.29 -22.34
N THR A 215 20.19 13.66 -22.19
CA THR A 215 20.98 13.68 -20.94
C THR A 215 21.93 14.87 -20.84
N THR A 216 21.92 15.74 -21.84
CA THR A 216 22.84 16.88 -21.98
C THR A 216 22.78 17.86 -20.80
N PRO A 217 21.60 18.23 -20.24
CA PRO A 217 21.53 19.12 -19.08
C PRO A 217 22.23 18.53 -17.85
N LEU A 218 22.09 17.21 -17.64
CA LEU A 218 22.70 16.50 -16.51
C LEU A 218 24.24 16.39 -16.67
N ARG A 219 24.72 16.22 -17.90
CA ARG A 219 26.16 16.26 -18.20
C ARG A 219 26.76 17.64 -18.01
N LEU A 220 26.04 18.71 -18.34
CA LEU A 220 26.47 20.09 -18.09
C LEU A 220 26.61 20.37 -16.58
N LEU A 221 25.71 19.84 -15.74
CA LEU A 221 25.81 19.96 -14.29
C LEU A 221 27.13 19.34 -13.76
N SER A 222 27.54 18.19 -14.31
CA SER A 222 28.81 17.54 -13.95
C SER A 222 30.02 18.40 -14.36
N LEU A 223 29.96 19.02 -15.54
CA LEU A 223 31.00 19.92 -16.03
C LEU A 223 31.13 21.15 -15.13
N PHE A 224 30.01 21.81 -14.82
CA PHE A 224 30.00 22.98 -13.93
C PHE A 224 30.49 22.62 -12.53
N GLY A 225 30.03 21.50 -11.97
CA GLY A 225 30.50 21.00 -10.67
C GLY A 225 32.00 20.76 -10.65
N SER A 226 32.56 20.20 -11.72
CA SER A 226 34.01 19.96 -11.86
C SER A 226 34.80 21.27 -11.88
N VAL A 227 34.32 22.28 -12.60
CA VAL A 227 34.97 23.61 -12.64
C VAL A 227 34.93 24.28 -11.27
N ILE A 228 33.79 24.24 -10.58
CA ILE A 228 33.65 24.83 -9.23
C ILE A 228 34.58 24.14 -8.23
N ALA A 229 34.67 22.81 -8.26
CA ALA A 229 35.56 22.05 -7.38
C ALA A 229 37.04 22.43 -7.61
N LEU A 230 37.45 22.57 -8.88
CA LEU A 230 38.83 22.90 -9.25
C LEU A 230 39.21 24.33 -8.84
N LEU A 231 38.28 25.28 -9.01
CA LEU A 231 38.46 26.66 -8.52
C LEU A 231 38.49 26.72 -6.99
N GLY A 232 37.64 25.96 -6.29
CA GLY A 232 37.65 25.85 -4.83
C GLY A 232 38.97 25.28 -4.29
N PHE A 233 39.52 24.26 -4.96
CA PHE A 233 40.82 23.68 -4.63
C PHE A 233 41.97 24.68 -4.84
N ALA A 234 42.00 25.38 -5.98
CA ALA A 234 43.00 26.41 -6.26
C ALA A 234 42.93 27.55 -5.24
N PHE A 235 41.72 27.98 -4.87
CA PHE A 235 41.49 28.98 -3.84
C PHE A 235 41.99 28.51 -2.47
N GLY A 236 41.73 27.26 -2.08
CA GLY A 236 42.26 26.67 -0.85
C GLY A 236 43.79 26.63 -0.81
N LEU A 237 44.43 26.23 -1.91
CA LEU A 237 45.90 26.21 -2.02
C LEU A 237 46.50 27.61 -1.87
N MET A 238 45.89 28.61 -2.52
CA MET A 238 46.29 30.01 -2.37
C MET A 238 46.21 30.48 -0.91
N LEU A 239 45.13 30.14 -0.20
CA LEU A 239 44.96 30.49 1.22
C LEU A 239 46.02 29.81 2.11
N VAL A 240 46.38 28.56 1.83
CA VAL A 240 47.45 27.85 2.57
C VAL A 240 48.80 28.53 2.36
N VAL A 241 49.15 28.89 1.12
CA VAL A 241 50.41 29.59 0.81
C VAL A 241 50.45 30.93 1.53
N LEU A 242 49.39 31.73 1.44
CA LEU A 242 49.32 33.02 2.11
C LEU A 242 49.37 32.87 3.64
N ARG A 243 48.82 31.79 4.22
CA ARG A 243 48.93 31.48 5.65
C ARG A 243 50.37 31.21 6.09
N LEU A 244 51.15 30.52 5.26
CA LEU A 244 52.56 30.26 5.53
C LEU A 244 53.43 31.51 5.43
N VAL A 245 53.08 32.46 4.55
CA VAL A 245 53.84 33.71 4.35
C VAL A 245 53.51 34.79 5.37
N PHE A 246 52.23 34.98 5.69
CA PHE A 246 51.75 36.13 6.48
C PHE A 246 51.23 35.76 7.89
N GLY A 247 51.34 34.50 8.30
CA GLY A 247 50.88 34.02 9.61
C GLY A 247 49.35 33.78 9.71
N PRO A 248 48.80 33.49 10.90
CA PRO A 248 47.37 33.15 11.05
C PRO A 248 46.44 34.37 11.13
N GLN A 249 46.95 35.56 11.45
CA GLN A 249 46.12 36.75 11.73
C GLN A 249 45.45 37.35 10.48
N TRP A 250 46.07 37.25 9.29
CA TRP A 250 45.51 37.85 8.07
C TRP A 250 44.31 37.08 7.50
N ALA A 251 44.15 35.80 7.85
CA ALA A 251 43.13 34.91 7.30
C ALA A 251 41.83 34.86 8.13
N ALA A 252 41.56 35.89 8.95
CA ALA A 252 40.41 35.93 9.87
C ALA A 252 40.26 34.62 10.68
N GLU A 253 41.37 34.16 11.27
CA GLU A 253 41.43 32.91 12.06
C GLU A 253 41.01 31.63 11.31
N GLY A 254 40.97 31.65 9.97
CA GLY A 254 40.67 30.49 9.14
C GLY A 254 39.26 30.44 8.56
N VAL A 255 38.42 31.48 8.76
CA VAL A 255 37.06 31.54 8.18
C VAL A 255 37.08 31.39 6.65
N PHE A 256 38.07 31.94 5.96
CA PHE A 256 38.18 31.82 4.49
C PHE A 256 38.47 30.40 4.01
N MET A 257 39.08 29.54 4.84
CA MET A 257 39.28 28.14 4.50
C MET A 257 37.96 27.37 4.44
N LEU A 258 36.96 27.76 5.24
CA LEU A 258 35.63 27.13 5.21
C LEU A 258 34.94 27.34 3.85
N PHE A 259 35.13 28.50 3.21
CA PHE A 259 34.59 28.75 1.87
C PHE A 259 35.27 27.91 0.79
N ALA A 260 36.59 27.71 0.87
CA ALA A 260 37.30 26.83 -0.06
C ALA A 260 36.80 25.38 0.04
N VAL A 261 36.62 24.88 1.28
CA VAL A 261 36.05 23.55 1.55
C VAL A 261 34.61 23.47 1.05
N LEU A 262 33.78 24.48 1.31
CA LEU A 262 32.39 24.54 0.87
C LEU A 262 32.27 24.46 -0.66
N PHE A 263 33.05 25.25 -1.42
CA PHE A 263 33.02 25.20 -2.88
C PHE A 263 33.45 23.85 -3.44
N MET A 264 34.44 23.20 -2.81
CA MET A 264 34.88 21.87 -3.20
C MET A 264 33.77 20.82 -2.97
N PHE A 265 33.05 20.90 -1.84
CA PHE A 265 31.91 20.03 -1.55
C PHE A 265 30.73 20.25 -2.50
N ILE A 266 30.37 21.51 -2.78
CA ILE A 266 29.29 21.84 -3.73
C ILE A 266 29.63 21.32 -5.13
N GLY A 267 30.88 21.51 -5.58
CA GLY A 267 31.34 20.99 -6.86
C GLY A 267 31.26 19.47 -6.95
N ALA A 268 31.69 18.76 -5.89
CA ALA A 268 31.59 17.30 -5.82
C ALA A 268 30.14 16.79 -5.81
N GLN A 269 29.23 17.49 -5.13
CA GLN A 269 27.81 17.16 -5.12
C GLN A 269 27.18 17.28 -6.52
N PHE A 270 27.51 18.33 -7.26
CA PHE A 270 27.00 18.52 -8.63
C PHE A 270 27.54 17.48 -9.61
N VAL A 271 28.81 17.07 -9.46
CA VAL A 271 29.38 15.93 -10.21
C VAL A 271 28.64 14.64 -9.87
N GLY A 272 28.38 14.38 -8.58
CA GLY A 272 27.62 13.21 -8.13
C GLY A 272 26.19 13.18 -8.68
N MET A 273 25.46 14.28 -8.62
CA MET A 273 24.10 14.39 -9.16
C MET A 273 24.05 14.19 -10.68
N GLY A 274 25.01 14.77 -11.41
CA GLY A 274 25.06 14.62 -12.87
C GLY A 274 25.43 13.19 -13.30
N LEU A 275 26.34 12.52 -12.58
CA LEU A 275 26.65 11.10 -12.80
C LEU A 275 25.45 10.20 -12.50
N LEU A 276 24.81 10.35 -11.34
CA LEU A 276 23.61 9.59 -10.97
C LEU A 276 22.49 9.80 -11.99
N GLY A 277 22.24 11.05 -12.41
CA GLY A 277 21.25 11.35 -13.42
C GLY A 277 21.57 10.69 -14.77
N SER A 278 22.83 10.65 -15.18
CA SER A 278 23.25 10.00 -16.42
C SER A 278 23.10 8.47 -16.39
N ILE A 279 23.36 7.84 -15.24
CA ILE A 279 23.18 6.40 -15.03
C ILE A 279 21.70 6.04 -15.03
N SER A 280 20.88 6.80 -14.31
CA SER A 280 19.42 6.59 -14.29
C SER A 280 18.80 6.72 -15.68
N ALA A 281 19.24 7.71 -16.47
CA ALA A 281 18.78 7.86 -17.85
C ALA A 281 19.25 6.71 -18.76
N ALA A 282 20.46 6.20 -18.58
CA ALA A 282 20.95 5.04 -19.31
C ALA A 282 20.14 3.77 -18.98
N SER A 283 19.79 3.55 -17.71
CA SER A 283 18.93 2.44 -17.29
C SER A 283 17.53 2.50 -17.91
N ILE A 284 16.93 3.69 -18.03
CA ILE A 284 15.63 3.89 -18.67
C ILE A 284 15.71 3.58 -20.18
N THR A 285 16.82 3.95 -20.82
CA THR A 285 17.02 3.69 -22.26
C THR A 285 17.19 2.19 -22.56
N MET A 286 17.77 1.42 -21.62
CA MET A 286 17.93 -0.04 -21.75
C MET A 286 16.64 -0.83 -21.47
N SER A 287 15.61 -0.20 -20.90
CA SER A 287 14.28 -0.80 -20.67
C SER A 287 13.26 -0.56 -21.80
N ALA A 288 13.64 0.13 -22.88
CA ALA A 288 12.78 0.29 -24.06
C ALA A 288 12.84 -0.98 -24.94
N PRO A 289 11.71 -1.58 -25.34
CA PRO A 289 11.71 -2.76 -26.20
C PRO A 289 12.33 -2.43 -27.56
N ALA A 290 13.23 -3.30 -28.04
CA ALA A 290 13.78 -3.20 -29.39
C ALA A 290 12.65 -3.30 -30.44
N PRO A 291 12.74 -2.59 -31.58
CA PRO A 291 11.69 -2.62 -32.59
C PRO A 291 11.60 -4.03 -33.20
N LEU A 292 10.46 -4.69 -32.96
CA LEU A 292 10.12 -5.99 -33.54
C LEU A 292 9.86 -5.83 -35.04
N LEU A 293 10.71 -6.47 -35.85
CA LEU A 293 10.46 -6.72 -37.27
C LEU A 293 9.30 -7.72 -37.39
N TYR A 294 8.12 -7.26 -37.81
CA TYR A 294 7.00 -8.15 -38.16
C TYR A 294 7.29 -8.85 -39.49
N SER A 295 7.40 -10.18 -39.42
CA SER A 295 7.23 -11.10 -40.55
C SER A 295 5.73 -11.40 -40.70
N THR A 296 5.15 -11.04 -41.83
CA THR A 296 3.77 -11.36 -42.20
C THR A 296 3.62 -12.85 -42.49
N CYS A 297 3.00 -13.60 -41.57
CA CYS A 297 2.37 -14.88 -41.88
C CYS A 297 0.86 -14.66 -41.96
N CYS A 298 0.31 -14.82 -43.17
CA CYS A 298 -1.13 -14.91 -43.40
C CYS A 298 -1.67 -16.21 -42.78
N SER A 299 -2.68 -16.10 -41.92
CA SER A 299 -3.60 -17.22 -41.62
C SER A 299 -4.82 -17.14 -42.56
N PRO A 300 -5.32 -18.27 -43.10
CA PRO A 300 -6.50 -18.27 -43.96
C PRO A 300 -7.78 -18.15 -43.15
N ALA A 301 -8.77 -17.49 -43.74
CA ALA A 301 -10.14 -17.37 -43.27
C ALA A 301 -10.76 -18.75 -42.97
N GLY A 302 -11.23 -18.93 -41.74
CA GLY A 302 -12.02 -20.08 -41.31
C GLY A 302 -13.48 -19.91 -41.72
N ASN A 303 -13.91 -20.74 -42.66
CA ASN A 303 -15.31 -20.94 -43.02
C ASN A 303 -16.12 -21.44 -41.81
N GLY A 304 -17.19 -20.72 -41.48
CA GLY A 304 -18.20 -21.18 -40.53
C GLY A 304 -18.94 -22.40 -41.08
N ILE A 305 -18.83 -23.52 -40.38
CA ILE A 305 -19.77 -24.64 -40.47
C ILE A 305 -20.48 -24.74 -39.13
N SER A 306 -21.75 -24.36 -39.13
CA SER A 306 -22.70 -24.62 -38.06
C SER A 306 -23.02 -26.10 -37.99
N ARG A 307 -22.71 -26.75 -36.85
CA ARG A 307 -23.38 -27.97 -36.38
C ARG A 307 -23.53 -27.91 -34.87
N GLY A 308 -24.77 -28.02 -34.40
CA GLY A 308 -25.13 -27.98 -32.99
C GLY A 308 -24.43 -29.10 -32.19
N ARG A 309 -23.56 -28.68 -31.27
CA ARG A 309 -23.25 -29.38 -30.02
C ARG A 309 -23.40 -28.34 -28.92
N SER A 310 -24.22 -28.62 -27.91
CA SER A 310 -24.32 -27.79 -26.71
C SER A 310 -23.03 -27.97 -25.91
N PHE A 311 -22.12 -26.99 -25.95
CA PHE A 311 -20.92 -26.99 -25.12
C PHE A 311 -21.26 -26.50 -23.71
N MET A 312 -20.69 -27.11 -22.68
CA MET A 312 -20.87 -26.68 -21.29
C MET A 312 -20.02 -25.42 -21.06
N LYS A 313 -20.66 -24.32 -20.67
CA LYS A 313 -20.00 -23.03 -20.49
C LYS A 313 -19.35 -22.94 -19.11
N ALA A 314 -18.08 -22.55 -19.07
CA ALA A 314 -17.30 -22.45 -17.84
C ALA A 314 -16.74 -21.03 -17.63
N VAL A 315 -16.70 -20.62 -16.36
CA VAL A 315 -15.86 -19.50 -15.89
C VAL A 315 -14.76 -20.08 -15.02
N VAL A 316 -13.53 -19.67 -15.27
CA VAL A 316 -12.33 -20.28 -14.67
C VAL A 316 -11.58 -19.26 -13.83
N PHE A 317 -11.21 -19.64 -12.61
CA PHE A 317 -10.33 -18.89 -11.72
C PHE A 317 -9.00 -19.64 -11.67
N ALA A 318 -7.94 -19.09 -12.27
CA ALA A 318 -6.72 -19.85 -12.50
C ALA A 318 -5.46 -19.00 -12.31
N TYR A 319 -4.40 -19.64 -11.81
CA TYR A 319 -3.07 -19.04 -11.71
C TYR A 319 -1.97 -20.11 -11.78
N HIS A 320 -0.76 -19.70 -12.17
CA HIS A 320 0.44 -20.56 -12.23
C HIS A 320 0.30 -21.75 -13.20
N ASP A 321 1.28 -22.66 -13.20
CA ASP A 321 1.30 -23.89 -14.01
C ASP A 321 0.07 -24.78 -13.83
N MET A 322 -0.49 -24.85 -12.62
CA MET A 322 -1.70 -25.62 -12.34
C MET A 322 -2.92 -24.99 -13.02
N GLY A 323 -3.00 -23.66 -13.03
CA GLY A 323 -3.98 -22.92 -13.82
C GLY A 323 -3.84 -23.20 -15.31
N CYS A 324 -2.60 -23.17 -15.82
CA CYS A 324 -2.30 -23.47 -17.23
C CYS A 324 -2.73 -24.90 -17.62
N ALA A 325 -2.32 -25.89 -16.82
CA ALA A 325 -2.68 -27.29 -17.03
C ALA A 325 -4.19 -27.52 -16.94
N GLY A 326 -4.87 -26.85 -16.01
CA GLY A 326 -6.32 -26.93 -15.83
C GLY A 326 -7.09 -26.32 -17.01
N ILE A 327 -6.68 -25.14 -17.49
CA ILE A 327 -7.28 -24.50 -18.67
C ILE A 327 -7.12 -25.39 -19.90
N GLN A 328 -5.90 -25.91 -20.15
CA GLN A 328 -5.69 -26.80 -21.29
C GLN A 328 -6.56 -28.06 -21.20
N SER A 329 -6.67 -28.65 -20.00
CA SER A 329 -7.50 -29.85 -19.78
C SER A 329 -8.99 -29.58 -19.99
N LEU A 330 -9.49 -28.38 -19.67
CA LEU A 330 -10.86 -27.96 -19.97
C LEU A 330 -11.11 -27.81 -21.47
N LEU A 331 -10.18 -27.19 -22.19
CA LEU A 331 -10.26 -27.04 -23.64
C LEU A 331 -10.26 -28.41 -24.33
N ASP A 332 -9.36 -29.31 -23.91
CA ASP A 332 -9.26 -30.68 -24.45
C ASP A 332 -10.53 -31.51 -24.15
N ALA A 333 -11.18 -31.28 -23.01
CA ALA A 333 -12.45 -31.90 -22.64
C ALA A 333 -13.68 -31.29 -23.36
N GLY A 334 -13.48 -30.23 -24.15
CA GLY A 334 -14.52 -29.57 -24.95
C GLY A 334 -15.43 -28.63 -24.15
N TYR A 335 -14.91 -27.97 -23.11
CA TYR A 335 -15.62 -26.88 -22.42
C TYR A 335 -15.54 -25.58 -23.21
N ASP A 336 -16.61 -24.78 -23.16
CA ASP A 336 -16.62 -23.40 -23.67
C ASP A 336 -16.21 -22.46 -22.54
N ILE A 337 -14.93 -22.04 -22.52
CA ILE A 337 -14.42 -21.14 -21.48
C ILE A 337 -14.78 -19.70 -21.84
N ALA A 338 -15.82 -19.16 -21.18
CA ALA A 338 -16.31 -17.82 -21.47
C ALA A 338 -15.43 -16.72 -20.86
N ALA A 339 -14.71 -17.02 -19.78
CA ALA A 339 -13.97 -16.05 -18.99
C ALA A 339 -12.91 -16.71 -18.10
N ILE A 340 -11.75 -16.05 -17.98
CA ILE A 340 -10.69 -16.43 -17.04
C ILE A 340 -10.42 -15.28 -16.06
N PHE A 341 -10.38 -15.58 -14.77
CA PHE A 341 -9.94 -14.68 -13.71
C PHE A 341 -8.59 -15.15 -13.16
N THR A 342 -7.63 -14.24 -13.09
CA THR A 342 -6.24 -14.53 -12.67
C THR A 342 -5.68 -13.43 -11.76
N HIS A 343 -4.38 -13.43 -11.49
CA HIS A 343 -3.70 -12.43 -10.65
C HIS A 343 -2.59 -11.73 -11.45
N PRO A 344 -2.26 -10.46 -11.14
CA PRO A 344 -1.01 -9.88 -11.61
C PRO A 344 0.18 -10.58 -10.95
N ASP A 345 1.27 -10.75 -11.70
CA ASP A 345 2.48 -11.38 -11.19
C ASP A 345 3.15 -10.49 -10.12
N ASN A 346 3.58 -11.10 -9.01
CA ASN A 346 4.19 -10.37 -7.89
C ASN A 346 5.70 -10.22 -8.10
N PRO A 347 6.27 -8.99 -8.10
CA PRO A 347 7.71 -8.77 -8.25
C PRO A 347 8.60 -9.46 -7.19
N GLY A 348 8.03 -9.80 -6.03
CA GLY A 348 8.73 -10.51 -4.95
C GLY A 348 8.70 -12.03 -5.07
N GLU A 349 8.07 -12.59 -6.11
CA GLU A 349 8.02 -14.02 -6.41
C GLU A 349 8.86 -14.31 -7.66
N ASN A 350 9.67 -15.37 -7.65
CA ASN A 350 10.44 -15.74 -8.82
C ASN A 350 9.51 -16.18 -9.95
N HIS A 351 9.60 -15.53 -11.11
CA HIS A 351 8.78 -15.87 -12.29
C HIS A 351 9.36 -17.10 -13.00
N PHE A 352 8.95 -18.30 -12.58
CA PHE A 352 9.33 -19.57 -13.22
C PHE A 352 8.16 -20.32 -13.87
N PHE A 353 6.94 -19.85 -13.67
CA PHE A 353 5.70 -20.53 -14.02
C PHE A 353 5.05 -19.99 -15.28
N GLY A 354 4.19 -20.81 -15.90
CA GLY A 354 3.36 -20.43 -17.04
C GLY A 354 2.37 -19.33 -16.70
N SER A 355 2.23 -18.36 -17.63
CA SER A 355 1.27 -17.28 -17.50
C SER A 355 -0.11 -17.71 -18.01
N VAL A 356 -1.08 -17.75 -17.09
CA VAL A 356 -2.50 -17.99 -17.42
C VAL A 356 -3.04 -16.91 -18.35
N ALA A 357 -2.66 -15.64 -18.13
CA ALA A 357 -3.08 -14.53 -18.98
C ALA A 357 -2.57 -14.68 -20.42
N ARG A 358 -1.34 -15.19 -20.60
CA ARG A 358 -0.80 -15.48 -21.94
C ARG A 358 -1.59 -16.57 -22.65
N ILE A 359 -1.89 -17.68 -21.98
CA ILE A 359 -2.70 -18.77 -22.56
C ILE A 359 -4.09 -18.27 -22.94
N ALA A 360 -4.72 -17.49 -22.06
CA ALA A 360 -6.03 -16.91 -22.34
C ALA A 360 -5.99 -16.01 -23.60
N ALA A 361 -4.98 -15.14 -23.71
CA ALA A 361 -4.81 -14.28 -24.87
C ALA A 361 -4.53 -15.06 -26.17
N GLU A 362 -3.66 -16.09 -26.12
CA GLU A 362 -3.34 -16.95 -27.27
C GLU A 362 -4.57 -17.73 -27.77
N GLN A 363 -5.47 -18.11 -26.86
CA GLN A 363 -6.72 -18.82 -27.17
C GLN A 363 -7.90 -17.89 -27.44
N GLY A 364 -7.71 -16.56 -27.38
CA GLY A 364 -8.79 -15.58 -27.58
C GLY A 364 -9.86 -15.56 -26.48
N ILE A 365 -9.53 -16.04 -25.28
CA ILE A 365 -10.44 -16.09 -24.13
C ILE A 365 -10.32 -14.80 -23.31
N PRO A 366 -11.42 -14.10 -23.00
CA PRO A 366 -11.39 -12.93 -22.13
C PRO A 366 -10.75 -13.23 -20.77
N VAL A 367 -9.78 -12.42 -20.36
CA VAL A 367 -9.06 -12.57 -19.09
C VAL A 367 -9.08 -11.28 -18.27
N TRP A 368 -9.30 -11.42 -16.96
CA TRP A 368 -9.27 -10.32 -16.00
C TRP A 368 -8.43 -10.68 -14.78
N ALA A 369 -7.83 -9.66 -14.16
CA ALA A 369 -7.08 -9.81 -12.91
C ALA A 369 -7.49 -8.73 -11.89
N PRO A 370 -8.73 -8.77 -11.36
CA PRO A 370 -9.18 -7.81 -10.37
C PRO A 370 -8.48 -8.03 -9.02
N GLU A 371 -8.26 -6.96 -8.26
CA GLU A 371 -7.73 -7.08 -6.90
C GLU A 371 -8.67 -7.89 -6.00
N ASP A 372 -9.99 -7.64 -6.10
CA ASP A 372 -11.04 -8.42 -5.46
C ASP A 372 -12.14 -8.80 -6.46
N VAL A 373 -12.25 -10.10 -6.72
CA VAL A 373 -13.29 -10.65 -7.61
C VAL A 373 -14.65 -10.72 -6.93
N ASN A 374 -14.70 -10.61 -5.60
CA ASN A 374 -15.95 -10.59 -4.83
C ASN A 374 -16.62 -9.20 -4.82
N HIS A 375 -16.03 -8.21 -5.50
CA HIS A 375 -16.67 -6.91 -5.66
C HIS A 375 -17.99 -7.06 -6.46
N PRO A 376 -19.08 -6.36 -6.07
CA PRO A 376 -20.42 -6.53 -6.68
C PRO A 376 -20.43 -6.46 -8.22
N LEU A 377 -19.65 -5.55 -8.82
CA LEU A 377 -19.52 -5.44 -10.28
C LEU A 377 -19.03 -6.74 -10.96
N TRP A 378 -18.12 -7.48 -10.34
CA TRP A 378 -17.61 -8.73 -10.90
C TRP A 378 -18.60 -9.87 -10.70
N ILE A 379 -19.31 -9.89 -9.57
CA ILE A 379 -20.39 -10.84 -9.32
C ILE A 379 -21.47 -10.71 -10.40
N GLU A 380 -21.91 -9.48 -10.70
CA GLU A 380 -22.89 -9.24 -11.77
C GLU A 380 -22.36 -9.67 -13.14
N ARG A 381 -21.11 -9.31 -13.49
CA ARG A 381 -20.50 -9.73 -14.76
C ARG A 381 -20.43 -11.25 -14.90
N ILE A 382 -20.05 -11.97 -13.84
CA ILE A 382 -20.02 -13.44 -13.85
C ILE A 382 -21.43 -14.01 -14.01
N ARG A 383 -22.43 -13.38 -13.38
CA ARG A 383 -23.84 -13.77 -13.51
C ARG A 383 -24.38 -13.54 -14.92
N GLU A 384 -24.00 -12.45 -15.58
CA GLU A 384 -24.38 -12.14 -16.97
C GLU A 384 -23.80 -13.15 -17.98
N ILE A 385 -22.61 -13.69 -17.72
CA ILE A 385 -21.99 -14.74 -18.54
C ILE A 385 -22.84 -16.03 -18.55
N LYS A 386 -23.59 -16.28 -17.48
CA LYS A 386 -24.40 -17.48 -17.23
C LYS A 386 -23.57 -18.78 -17.38
N PRO A 387 -22.52 -18.96 -16.57
CA PRO A 387 -21.74 -20.20 -16.59
C PRO A 387 -22.57 -21.38 -16.09
N ASP A 388 -22.39 -22.55 -16.71
CA ASP A 388 -22.98 -23.80 -16.24
C ASP A 388 -22.20 -24.36 -15.04
N VAL A 389 -20.87 -24.13 -15.02
CA VAL A 389 -19.93 -24.62 -14.01
C VAL A 389 -18.80 -23.62 -13.76
N LEU A 390 -18.27 -23.59 -12.53
CA LEU A 390 -17.07 -22.84 -12.17
C LEU A 390 -15.90 -23.77 -11.87
N PHE A 391 -14.69 -23.37 -12.26
CA PHE A 391 -13.47 -24.08 -11.90
C PHE A 391 -12.46 -23.15 -11.23
N SER A 392 -11.84 -23.61 -10.14
CA SER A 392 -10.71 -22.97 -9.48
C SER A 392 -9.46 -23.86 -9.61
N PHE A 393 -8.42 -23.33 -10.24
CA PHE A 393 -7.13 -23.98 -10.41
C PHE A 393 -6.04 -23.09 -9.82
N TYR A 394 -5.74 -23.30 -8.53
CA TYR A 394 -4.69 -22.58 -7.80
C TYR A 394 -4.93 -21.06 -7.71
N TYR A 395 -6.19 -20.62 -7.80
CA TYR A 395 -6.55 -19.23 -7.57
C TYR A 395 -6.30 -18.83 -6.11
N ARG A 396 -5.70 -17.65 -5.89
CA ARG A 396 -5.16 -17.26 -4.58
C ARG A 396 -6.19 -16.62 -3.64
N ASN A 397 -7.23 -16.01 -4.18
CA ASN A 397 -8.23 -15.28 -3.40
C ASN A 397 -9.44 -16.19 -3.14
N LEU A 398 -10.04 -16.06 -1.96
CA LEU A 398 -11.24 -16.81 -1.61
C LEU A 398 -12.42 -16.27 -2.43
N LEU A 399 -13.26 -17.17 -2.96
CA LEU A 399 -14.50 -16.81 -3.66
C LEU A 399 -15.66 -16.84 -2.67
N CYS A 400 -16.48 -15.80 -2.65
CA CYS A 400 -17.66 -15.72 -1.79
C CYS A 400 -18.81 -16.60 -2.31
N ASP A 401 -19.76 -16.90 -1.42
CA ASP A 401 -20.93 -17.73 -1.75
C ASP A 401 -21.75 -17.14 -2.90
N ASP A 402 -21.79 -15.80 -3.04
CA ASP A 402 -22.50 -15.13 -4.13
C ASP A 402 -21.96 -15.49 -5.52
N ILE A 403 -20.66 -15.80 -5.63
CA ILE A 403 -20.04 -16.31 -6.86
C ILE A 403 -20.27 -17.81 -6.99
N LEU A 404 -20.00 -18.57 -5.93
CA LEU A 404 -20.08 -20.03 -5.95
C LEU A 404 -21.48 -20.55 -6.33
N ASN A 405 -22.52 -19.80 -5.98
CA ASN A 405 -23.92 -20.15 -6.24
C ASN A 405 -24.43 -19.73 -7.63
N ILE A 406 -23.63 -19.05 -8.46
CA ILE A 406 -24.07 -18.61 -9.81
C ILE A 406 -24.25 -19.80 -10.76
N ALA A 407 -23.37 -20.79 -10.67
CA ALA A 407 -23.34 -21.90 -11.62
C ALA A 407 -24.22 -23.08 -11.15
N PRO A 408 -25.15 -23.58 -11.98
CA PRO A 408 -26.09 -24.63 -11.59
C PRO A 408 -25.42 -25.99 -11.34
N GLN A 409 -24.32 -26.33 -12.03
CA GLN A 409 -23.54 -27.54 -11.74
C GLN A 409 -22.59 -27.35 -10.54
N GLY A 410 -22.51 -26.11 -10.04
CA GLY A 410 -21.68 -25.65 -8.94
C GLY A 410 -20.24 -25.35 -9.33
N ALA A 411 -19.37 -25.33 -8.33
CA ALA A 411 -17.98 -24.91 -8.44
C ALA A 411 -17.01 -26.00 -7.96
N PHE A 412 -15.92 -26.23 -8.68
CA PHE A 412 -14.91 -27.25 -8.36
C PHE A 412 -13.53 -26.63 -8.22
N ASN A 413 -12.76 -27.07 -7.23
CA ASN A 413 -11.38 -26.63 -6.98
C ASN A 413 -10.41 -27.79 -7.10
N LEU A 414 -9.28 -27.56 -7.79
CA LEU A 414 -8.16 -28.48 -7.85
C LEU A 414 -7.14 -28.10 -6.77
N HIS A 415 -6.96 -28.99 -5.79
CA HIS A 415 -6.05 -28.81 -4.68
C HIS A 415 -4.85 -29.76 -4.75
N GLY A 416 -3.67 -29.27 -4.35
CA GLY A 416 -2.39 -29.98 -4.43
C GLY A 416 -2.07 -30.89 -3.25
N SER A 417 -3.04 -31.58 -2.68
CA SER A 417 -2.82 -32.60 -1.64
C SER A 417 -3.81 -33.75 -1.72
N LEU A 418 -3.58 -34.78 -0.91
CA LEU A 418 -4.55 -35.84 -0.63
C LEU A 418 -5.54 -35.40 0.46
N LEU A 419 -6.56 -34.64 0.07
CA LEU A 419 -7.64 -34.23 0.97
C LEU A 419 -8.29 -35.45 1.65
N PRO A 420 -8.62 -35.36 2.95
CA PRO A 420 -8.70 -34.15 3.78
C PRO A 420 -7.38 -33.66 4.40
N LYS A 421 -6.24 -34.32 4.16
CA LYS A 421 -4.94 -33.87 4.69
C LYS A 421 -4.41 -32.67 3.91
N TYR A 422 -3.70 -31.78 4.60
CA TYR A 422 -3.03 -30.60 4.04
C TYR A 422 -3.97 -29.63 3.32
N ARG A 423 -5.15 -29.36 3.89
CA ARG A 423 -6.01 -28.23 3.51
C ARG A 423 -5.28 -26.90 3.74
N GLY A 424 -5.68 -25.84 3.05
CA GLY A 424 -5.11 -24.51 3.20
C GLY A 424 -4.03 -24.21 2.16
N ARG A 425 -2.95 -23.51 2.57
CA ARG A 425 -2.03 -22.86 1.61
C ARG A 425 -0.66 -23.54 1.57
N ALA A 426 -0.05 -23.52 0.38
CA ALA A 426 1.28 -24.09 0.09
C ALA A 426 1.46 -25.59 0.44
N PRO A 427 0.49 -26.48 0.11
CA PRO A 427 0.56 -27.90 0.48
C PRO A 427 1.81 -28.60 -0.08
N LEU A 428 2.23 -28.26 -1.31
CA LEU A 428 3.47 -28.74 -1.94
C LEU A 428 4.70 -28.60 -1.03
N ASN A 429 4.88 -27.41 -0.44
CA ASN A 429 6.03 -27.15 0.41
C ASN A 429 5.87 -27.86 1.77
N TRP A 430 4.66 -27.88 2.32
CA TRP A 430 4.39 -28.51 3.62
C TRP A 430 4.62 -30.01 3.64
N VAL A 431 4.20 -30.74 2.60
CA VAL A 431 4.45 -32.19 2.53
C VAL A 431 5.95 -32.51 2.49
N LEU A 432 6.76 -31.66 1.83
CA LEU A 432 8.21 -31.79 1.82
C LEU A 432 8.83 -31.43 3.18
N VAL A 433 8.38 -30.35 3.83
CA VAL A 433 8.84 -29.95 5.17
C VAL A 433 8.58 -31.06 6.19
N ASN A 434 7.41 -31.67 6.15
CA ASN A 434 7.01 -32.73 7.07
C ASN A 434 7.61 -34.09 6.71
N GLY A 435 8.28 -34.22 5.56
CA GLY A 435 8.94 -35.45 5.14
C GLY A 435 7.98 -36.55 4.72
N GLU A 436 6.83 -36.20 4.16
CA GLU A 436 5.85 -37.17 3.68
C GLU A 436 6.43 -38.01 2.53
N SER A 437 6.07 -39.29 2.49
CA SER A 437 6.44 -40.20 1.40
C SER A 437 5.49 -40.16 0.20
N GLU A 438 4.30 -39.59 0.40
CA GLU A 438 3.26 -39.46 -0.63
C GLU A 438 2.49 -38.15 -0.47
N THR A 439 1.98 -37.67 -1.59
CA THR A 439 1.01 -36.57 -1.66
C THR A 439 0.08 -36.86 -2.84
N GLY A 440 -0.61 -35.87 -3.37
CA GLY A 440 -1.47 -36.05 -4.52
C GLY A 440 -2.15 -34.77 -4.95
N VAL A 441 -3.10 -34.94 -5.86
CA VAL A 441 -4.00 -33.90 -6.34
C VAL A 441 -5.43 -34.35 -6.09
N THR A 442 -6.29 -33.40 -5.69
CA THR A 442 -7.70 -33.66 -5.43
C THR A 442 -8.55 -32.61 -6.12
N LEU A 443 -9.52 -33.05 -6.91
CA LEU A 443 -10.61 -32.21 -7.40
C LEU A 443 -11.80 -32.37 -6.44
N HIS A 444 -12.29 -31.26 -5.90
CA HIS A 444 -13.39 -31.27 -4.92
C HIS A 444 -14.38 -30.14 -5.18
N ARG A 445 -15.61 -30.28 -4.69
CA ARG A 445 -16.63 -29.21 -4.73
C ARG A 445 -16.24 -28.06 -3.80
N MET A 446 -16.45 -26.83 -4.23
CA MET A 446 -16.20 -25.63 -3.42
C MET A 446 -17.38 -25.34 -2.50
N VAL A 447 -17.07 -24.99 -1.25
CA VAL A 447 -18.01 -24.53 -0.23
C VAL A 447 -17.36 -23.36 0.52
N ASN A 448 -18.12 -22.61 1.31
CA ASN A 448 -17.62 -21.46 2.08
C ASN A 448 -16.36 -21.80 2.91
N ARG A 449 -16.31 -23.00 3.50
CA ARG A 449 -15.10 -23.47 4.19
C ARG A 449 -14.04 -23.95 3.18
N ALA A 450 -12.86 -23.34 3.22
CA ALA A 450 -11.74 -23.67 2.34
C ALA A 450 -11.39 -25.16 2.33
N ASP A 451 -11.23 -25.73 1.13
CA ASP A 451 -10.79 -27.10 0.84
C ASP A 451 -11.59 -28.23 1.52
N ALA A 452 -12.84 -27.95 1.92
CA ALA A 452 -13.65 -28.85 2.74
C ALA A 452 -14.77 -29.59 2.00
N GLY A 453 -15.12 -29.19 0.78
CA GLY A 453 -16.26 -29.80 0.08
C GLY A 453 -15.95 -31.21 -0.43
N ASN A 454 -16.99 -31.88 -0.94
CA ASN A 454 -16.91 -33.28 -1.33
C ASN A 454 -15.84 -33.53 -2.40
N ILE A 455 -15.09 -34.62 -2.26
CA ILE A 455 -14.08 -35.06 -3.23
C ILE A 455 -14.80 -35.67 -4.43
N VAL A 456 -14.44 -35.19 -5.62
CA VAL A 456 -14.89 -35.71 -6.92
C VAL A 456 -13.90 -36.74 -7.46
N ALA A 457 -12.61 -36.39 -7.45
CA ALA A 457 -11.55 -37.26 -7.92
C ALA A 457 -10.27 -36.98 -7.15
N GLN A 458 -9.43 -38.00 -6.97
CA GLN A 458 -8.17 -37.90 -6.25
C GLN A 458 -7.13 -38.83 -6.85
N LYS A 459 -5.87 -38.37 -6.92
CA LYS A 459 -4.75 -39.16 -7.44
C LYS A 459 -3.52 -38.98 -6.58
N SER A 460 -2.92 -40.10 -6.16
CA SER A 460 -1.70 -40.11 -5.36
C SER A 460 -0.44 -39.95 -6.22
N VAL A 461 0.59 -39.36 -5.60
CA VAL A 461 1.91 -39.09 -6.16
C VAL A 461 2.94 -39.44 -5.10
N ALA A 462 3.84 -40.37 -5.41
CA ALA A 462 4.94 -40.73 -4.53
C ALA A 462 6.01 -39.62 -4.50
N ILE A 463 6.50 -39.31 -3.30
CA ILE A 463 7.59 -38.36 -3.06
C ILE A 463 8.88 -39.15 -2.88
N GLY A 464 9.80 -39.03 -3.83
CA GLY A 464 11.12 -39.62 -3.75
C GLY A 464 12.00 -38.94 -2.70
N ALA A 465 13.02 -39.65 -2.20
CA ALA A 465 13.97 -39.10 -1.22
C ALA A 465 14.71 -37.85 -1.72
N ASP A 466 14.98 -37.78 -3.02
CA ASP A 466 15.67 -36.65 -3.66
C ASP A 466 14.73 -35.60 -4.29
N ASP A 467 13.40 -35.77 -4.19
CA ASP A 467 12.47 -34.80 -4.76
C ASP A 467 12.56 -33.47 -4.01
N ALA A 468 12.93 -32.40 -4.73
CA ALA A 468 12.80 -31.02 -4.29
C ALA A 468 11.49 -30.40 -4.81
N ALA A 469 11.14 -29.21 -4.31
CA ALA A 469 9.88 -28.54 -4.60
C ALA A 469 9.53 -28.46 -6.10
N LEU A 470 10.48 -28.10 -6.97
CA LEU A 470 10.23 -28.01 -8.42
C LEU A 470 9.94 -29.38 -9.07
N ALA A 471 10.65 -30.42 -8.63
CA ALA A 471 10.46 -31.77 -9.14
C ALA A 471 9.08 -32.31 -8.72
N LEU A 472 8.72 -32.14 -7.45
CA LEU A 472 7.41 -32.54 -6.94
C LEU A 472 6.27 -31.72 -7.58
N HIS A 473 6.46 -30.42 -7.79
CA HIS A 473 5.52 -29.56 -8.51
C HIS A 473 5.21 -30.10 -9.92
N ARG A 474 6.24 -30.47 -10.69
CA ARG A 474 6.05 -31.08 -12.02
C ARG A 474 5.28 -32.40 -11.96
N LYS A 475 5.57 -33.26 -10.96
CA LYS A 475 4.82 -34.51 -10.75
C LYS A 475 3.35 -34.23 -10.43
N LEU A 476 3.08 -33.24 -9.58
CA LEU A 476 1.71 -32.83 -9.25
C LEU A 476 0.98 -32.28 -10.49
N CYS A 477 1.63 -31.44 -11.31
CA CYS A 477 1.03 -30.95 -12.56
C CYS A 477 0.68 -32.09 -13.53
N SER A 478 1.58 -33.07 -13.71
CA SER A 478 1.28 -34.26 -14.53
C SER A 478 0.08 -35.05 -13.97
N ALA A 479 0.08 -35.30 -12.66
CA ALA A 479 -1.01 -36.00 -12.00
C ALA A 479 -2.34 -35.23 -12.09
N ALA A 480 -2.30 -33.90 -12.02
CA ALA A 480 -3.46 -33.03 -12.21
C ALA A 480 -4.04 -33.16 -13.61
N SER A 481 -3.22 -33.07 -14.67
CA SER A 481 -3.69 -33.25 -16.04
C SER A 481 -4.31 -34.64 -16.25
N GLU A 482 -3.69 -35.69 -15.72
CA GLU A 482 -4.23 -37.06 -15.81
C GLU A 482 -5.54 -37.22 -15.03
N LEU A 483 -5.67 -36.61 -13.85
CA LEU A 483 -6.90 -36.61 -13.05
C LEU A 483 -8.02 -35.85 -13.77
N LEU A 484 -7.72 -34.65 -14.29
CA LEU A 484 -8.68 -33.81 -14.99
C LEU A 484 -9.16 -34.45 -16.30
N ALA A 485 -8.27 -35.09 -17.06
CA ALA A 485 -8.64 -35.82 -18.28
C ALA A 485 -9.69 -36.92 -18.02
N GLN A 486 -9.71 -37.50 -16.81
CA GLN A 486 -10.69 -38.51 -16.40
C GLN A 486 -11.97 -37.88 -15.79
N ALA A 487 -11.81 -36.86 -14.95
CA ALA A 487 -12.91 -36.29 -14.18
C ALA A 487 -13.78 -35.30 -14.99
N LEU A 488 -13.17 -34.48 -15.85
CA LEU A 488 -13.87 -33.43 -16.59
C LEU A 488 -14.98 -33.98 -17.52
N PRO A 489 -14.80 -35.07 -18.28
CA PRO A 489 -15.90 -35.67 -19.04
C PRO A 489 -17.08 -36.11 -18.16
N ALA A 490 -16.84 -36.63 -16.96
CA ALA A 490 -17.89 -37.06 -16.04
C ALA A 490 -18.68 -35.87 -15.46
N ILE A 491 -18.01 -34.74 -15.21
CA ILE A 491 -18.65 -33.47 -14.81
C ILE A 491 -19.53 -32.94 -15.94
N ARG A 492 -18.99 -32.89 -17.16
CA ARG A 492 -19.74 -32.43 -18.34
C ARG A 492 -21.01 -33.25 -18.58
N ASP A 493 -20.91 -34.58 -18.42
CA ASP A 493 -22.02 -35.49 -18.69
C ASP A 493 -22.98 -35.65 -17.49
N GLY A 494 -22.74 -34.94 -16.37
CA GLY A 494 -23.58 -34.98 -15.16
C GLY A 494 -23.52 -36.30 -14.39
N LYS A 495 -22.47 -37.12 -14.60
CA LYS A 495 -22.28 -38.45 -14.00
C LYS A 495 -21.23 -38.44 -12.89
N THR A 496 -21.13 -37.34 -12.17
CA THR A 496 -20.09 -37.15 -11.14
C THR A 496 -20.49 -37.86 -9.85
N GLU A 497 -19.61 -38.72 -9.34
CA GLU A 497 -19.74 -39.26 -7.99
C GLU A 497 -18.97 -38.38 -7.00
N GLU A 498 -19.62 -38.05 -5.88
CA GLU A 498 -19.05 -37.18 -4.85
C GLU A 498 -18.96 -37.91 -3.52
N ARG A 499 -17.79 -37.85 -2.88
CA ARG A 499 -17.54 -38.45 -1.56
C ARG A 499 -17.27 -37.36 -0.53
N ALA A 500 -18.03 -37.33 0.55
CA ALA A 500 -17.78 -36.43 1.68
C ALA A 500 -16.38 -36.67 2.28
N GLN A 501 -15.72 -35.59 2.70
CA GLN A 501 -14.44 -35.69 3.39
C GLN A 501 -14.64 -36.13 4.84
N ASP A 502 -13.75 -36.99 5.35
CA ASP A 502 -13.71 -37.34 6.77
C ASP A 502 -13.03 -36.23 7.57
N GLU A 503 -13.83 -35.49 8.34
CA GLU A 503 -13.39 -34.35 9.13
C GLU A 503 -12.41 -34.74 10.25
N SER A 504 -12.43 -35.98 10.73
CA SER A 504 -11.51 -36.43 11.78
C SER A 504 -10.07 -36.58 11.30
N LEU A 505 -9.88 -36.71 9.97
CA LEU A 505 -8.58 -36.85 9.32
C LEU A 505 -8.05 -35.53 8.74
N ALA A 506 -8.82 -34.44 8.87
CA ALA A 506 -8.49 -33.16 8.25
C ALA A 506 -7.32 -32.47 8.96
N THR A 507 -6.35 -31.99 8.18
CA THR A 507 -5.23 -31.15 8.68
C THR A 507 -5.16 -29.86 7.88
N TYR A 508 -4.82 -28.76 8.56
CA TYR A 508 -4.74 -27.42 7.96
C TYR A 508 -3.33 -26.86 8.03
N VAL A 509 -2.88 -26.27 6.92
CA VAL A 509 -1.58 -25.62 6.81
C VAL A 509 -1.73 -24.18 6.30
N GLY A 510 -0.92 -23.29 6.89
CA GLY A 510 -0.97 -21.85 6.62
C GLY A 510 -0.08 -21.39 5.47
N ARG A 511 -0.19 -20.10 5.13
CA ARG A 511 0.73 -19.43 4.20
C ARG A 511 2.16 -19.49 4.76
N ARG A 512 3.13 -19.79 3.89
CA ARG A 512 4.56 -19.66 4.20
C ARG A 512 5.12 -18.33 3.72
N THR A 513 6.11 -17.83 4.43
CA THR A 513 6.92 -16.66 4.11
C THR A 513 8.38 -17.10 3.91
N PRO A 514 9.24 -16.25 3.28
CA PRO A 514 10.67 -16.56 3.19
C PRO A 514 11.33 -16.83 4.55
N GLU A 515 10.87 -16.19 5.63
CA GLU A 515 11.39 -16.38 6.99
C GLU A 515 11.17 -17.81 7.52
N ASP A 516 10.10 -18.50 7.07
CA ASP A 516 9.86 -19.90 7.42
C ASP A 516 10.90 -20.86 6.80
N GLY A 517 11.80 -20.36 5.94
CA GLY A 517 12.97 -21.07 5.41
C GLY A 517 14.18 -21.08 6.35
N ARG A 518 14.10 -20.46 7.53
CA ARG A 518 15.23 -20.35 8.47
C ARG A 518 15.64 -21.72 9.01
N LEU A 519 16.91 -22.05 8.84
CA LEU A 519 17.52 -23.27 9.35
C LEU A 519 17.72 -23.14 10.86
N ASP A 520 17.04 -24.01 11.60
CA ASP A 520 17.21 -24.13 13.04
C ASP A 520 18.08 -25.34 13.38
N TRP A 521 19.36 -25.09 13.67
CA TRP A 521 20.36 -26.16 13.85
C TRP A 521 20.06 -27.09 15.04
N GLU A 522 19.19 -26.68 15.97
CA GLU A 522 18.69 -27.50 17.07
C GLU A 522 17.64 -28.54 16.65
N ARG A 523 17.31 -28.64 15.36
CA ARG A 523 16.48 -29.72 14.80
C ARG A 523 17.35 -30.85 14.23
N SER A 524 16.74 -31.99 13.90
CA SER A 524 17.46 -33.11 13.25
C SER A 524 17.91 -32.76 11.84
N ALA A 525 19.01 -33.38 11.38
CA ALA A 525 19.52 -33.19 10.04
C ALA A 525 18.48 -33.56 8.96
N GLN A 526 17.64 -34.56 9.21
CA GLN A 526 16.55 -34.94 8.30
C GLN A 526 15.50 -33.83 8.17
N THR A 527 15.08 -33.21 9.28
CA THR A 527 14.12 -32.10 9.24
C THR A 527 14.68 -30.89 8.48
N LEU A 528 15.96 -30.58 8.68
CA LEU A 528 16.61 -29.47 7.96
C LEU A 528 16.81 -29.79 6.48
N HIS A 529 17.16 -31.03 6.14
CA HIS A 529 17.25 -31.49 4.76
C HIS A 529 15.90 -31.38 4.03
N ASN A 530 14.83 -31.80 4.69
CA ASN A 530 13.46 -31.67 4.20
C ASN A 530 13.07 -30.21 3.95
N LEU A 531 13.43 -29.29 4.87
CA LEU A 531 13.21 -27.86 4.68
C LEU A 531 13.97 -27.32 3.45
N VAL A 532 15.25 -27.68 3.29
CA VAL A 532 16.05 -27.30 2.10
C VAL A 532 15.36 -27.78 0.81
N ARG A 533 14.90 -29.03 0.77
CA ARG A 533 14.16 -29.58 -0.38
C ARG A 533 12.86 -28.83 -0.65
N ALA A 534 12.14 -28.45 0.40
CA ALA A 534 10.83 -27.82 0.33
C ALA A 534 10.85 -26.39 -0.20
N VAL A 535 11.95 -25.66 -0.02
CA VAL A 535 12.08 -24.26 -0.48
C VAL A 535 13.28 -24.03 -1.38
N SER A 536 13.82 -25.09 -2.00
CA SER A 536 14.89 -24.99 -3.00
C SER A 536 14.45 -24.21 -4.23
N ASP A 537 15.40 -23.77 -5.05
CA ASP A 537 15.16 -22.98 -6.27
C ASP A 537 14.06 -23.64 -7.13
N PRO A 538 13.06 -22.86 -7.61
CA PRO A 538 12.94 -21.40 -7.64
C PRO A 538 12.27 -20.73 -6.41
N TRP A 539 12.06 -21.44 -5.30
CA TRP A 539 11.58 -20.84 -4.05
C TRP A 539 12.69 -20.03 -3.35
N PRO A 540 12.39 -19.26 -2.27
CA PRO A 540 13.37 -18.35 -1.64
C PRO A 540 14.64 -18.98 -1.05
N GLY A 541 14.72 -20.31 -0.93
CA GLY A 541 15.84 -21.03 -0.34
C GLY A 541 15.76 -21.12 1.19
N ALA A 542 16.29 -22.19 1.76
CA ALA A 542 16.47 -22.30 3.20
C ALA A 542 17.74 -21.54 3.60
N PHE A 543 17.76 -20.83 4.73
CA PHE A 543 18.86 -19.91 5.05
C PHE A 543 19.32 -19.99 6.50
N GLY A 544 20.58 -19.62 6.73
CA GLY A 544 21.18 -19.51 8.07
C GLY A 544 22.11 -18.29 8.17
N TYR A 545 22.76 -18.14 9.33
CA TYR A 545 23.68 -17.03 9.59
C TYR A 545 25.07 -17.52 10.01
N ALA A 546 26.09 -16.89 9.44
CA ALA A 546 27.48 -16.97 9.90
C ALA A 546 27.83 -15.60 10.51
N GLY A 547 27.71 -15.47 11.84
CA GLY A 547 27.75 -14.16 12.50
C GLY A 547 26.59 -13.29 12.07
N ALA A 548 26.85 -12.15 11.43
CA ALA A 548 25.83 -11.26 10.86
C ALA A 548 25.48 -11.58 9.39
N ASN A 549 26.27 -12.43 8.71
CA ASN A 549 26.11 -12.69 7.28
C ASN A 549 25.07 -13.78 7.03
N LYS A 550 24.03 -13.45 6.26
CA LYS A 550 23.02 -14.41 5.79
C LYS A 550 23.56 -15.23 4.62
N PHE A 551 23.31 -16.53 4.64
CA PHE A 551 23.59 -17.43 3.52
C PHE A 551 22.41 -18.38 3.28
N ILE A 552 22.28 -18.84 2.04
CA ILE A 552 21.19 -19.70 1.58
C ILE A 552 21.78 -21.06 1.20
N VAL A 553 21.07 -22.13 1.55
CA VAL A 553 21.38 -23.53 1.25
C VAL A 553 20.39 -24.00 0.19
N TRP A 554 20.91 -24.37 -0.98
CA TRP A 554 20.09 -24.80 -2.12
C TRP A 554 19.97 -26.31 -2.23
N LYS A 555 21.04 -27.03 -1.87
CA LYS A 555 21.07 -28.49 -1.86
C LYS A 555 21.83 -28.99 -0.63
N SER A 556 21.30 -30.02 0.00
CA SER A 556 21.90 -30.62 1.19
C SER A 556 21.86 -32.14 1.13
N ARG A 557 22.63 -32.79 2.01
CA ARG A 557 22.64 -34.25 2.21
C ARG A 557 22.76 -34.57 3.70
N VAL A 558 22.01 -35.56 4.17
CA VAL A 558 22.09 -36.03 5.56
C VAL A 558 23.30 -36.95 5.74
N ARG A 559 24.01 -36.79 6.86
CA ARG A 559 25.18 -37.58 7.25
C ARG A 559 24.98 -38.15 8.64
N HIS A 560 25.16 -39.46 8.78
CA HIS A 560 25.03 -40.20 10.05
C HIS A 560 26.37 -40.78 10.54
N ASP A 561 27.41 -40.68 9.73
CA ASP A 561 28.71 -41.31 9.91
C ASP A 561 29.71 -40.44 10.71
N LEU A 562 29.27 -39.29 11.22
CA LEU A 562 30.13 -38.31 11.88
C LEU A 562 29.87 -38.26 13.39
N ALA A 563 30.93 -37.93 14.14
CA ALA A 563 30.86 -37.79 15.59
C ALA A 563 29.90 -36.66 16.00
N ALA A 564 29.20 -36.86 17.12
CA ALA A 564 28.32 -35.84 17.67
C ALA A 564 29.11 -34.58 18.07
N ALA A 565 28.62 -33.43 17.62
CA ALA A 565 29.11 -32.12 18.02
C ALA A 565 27.91 -31.25 18.39
N LYS A 566 28.16 -30.11 19.04
CA LYS A 566 27.09 -29.18 19.39
C LYS A 566 26.37 -28.71 18.11
N ALA A 567 25.04 -28.70 18.12
CA ALA A 567 24.21 -28.18 17.04
C ALA A 567 24.73 -26.81 16.52
N GLY A 568 24.83 -26.68 15.20
CA GLY A 568 25.36 -25.50 14.51
C GLY A 568 26.87 -25.48 14.32
N THR A 569 27.62 -26.43 14.91
CA THR A 569 29.08 -26.48 14.75
C THR A 569 29.47 -26.99 13.37
N VAL A 570 30.35 -26.27 12.68
CA VAL A 570 30.97 -26.69 11.41
C VAL A 570 31.97 -27.81 11.71
N ILE A 571 31.65 -29.04 11.29
CA ILE A 571 32.50 -30.23 11.47
C ILE A 571 33.65 -30.20 10.46
N SER A 572 33.35 -29.88 9.21
CA SER A 572 34.31 -29.79 8.11
C SER A 572 33.91 -28.70 7.14
N VAL A 573 34.89 -28.13 6.42
CA VAL A 573 34.67 -27.10 5.38
C VAL A 573 34.82 -27.65 3.97
N ALA A 574 35.33 -28.87 3.80
CA ALA A 574 35.48 -29.56 2.51
C ALA A 574 35.23 -31.08 2.67
N PRO A 575 34.01 -31.58 2.48
CA PRO A 575 32.78 -30.83 2.18
C PRO A 575 32.33 -29.98 3.39
N LEU A 576 31.50 -28.96 3.14
CA LEU A 576 30.91 -28.15 4.21
C LEU A 576 29.84 -28.97 4.94
N VAL A 577 30.13 -29.34 6.19
CA VAL A 577 29.24 -30.16 7.02
C VAL A 577 29.01 -29.49 8.37
N VAL A 578 27.75 -29.42 8.78
CA VAL A 578 27.30 -28.75 10.00
C VAL A 578 26.59 -29.76 10.89
N ALA A 579 26.95 -29.81 12.17
CA ALA A 579 26.30 -30.65 13.15
C ALA A 579 24.87 -30.17 13.43
N CYS A 580 23.94 -31.11 13.56
CA CYS A 580 22.55 -30.85 13.94
C CYS A 580 22.28 -31.43 15.34
N GLN A 581 21.05 -31.32 15.85
CA GLN A 581 20.68 -32.02 17.10
C GLN A 581 20.85 -33.54 16.98
N GLU A 582 20.50 -34.07 15.80
CA GLU A 582 20.68 -35.47 15.44
C GLU A 582 21.27 -35.55 14.02
N GLY A 583 22.39 -36.27 13.89
CA GLY A 583 23.16 -36.35 12.65
C GLY A 583 23.86 -35.03 12.27
N ALA A 584 24.29 -34.95 11.01
CA ALA A 584 24.89 -33.76 10.44
C ALA A 584 24.32 -33.47 9.04
N LEU A 585 24.29 -32.20 8.67
CA LEU A 585 23.84 -31.74 7.36
C LEU A 585 25.03 -31.28 6.53
N GLU A 586 25.29 -31.97 5.42
CA GLU A 586 26.22 -31.54 4.38
C GLU A 586 25.54 -30.48 3.51
N ILE A 587 26.13 -29.29 3.42
CA ILE A 587 25.72 -28.23 2.50
C ILE A 587 26.43 -28.49 1.19
N VAL A 588 25.71 -29.02 0.20
CA VAL A 588 26.27 -29.37 -1.11
C VAL A 588 26.44 -28.12 -1.96
N THR A 589 25.42 -27.25 -1.97
CA THR A 589 25.44 -25.97 -2.69
C THR A 589 24.69 -24.89 -1.91
N GLY A 590 25.10 -23.64 -2.12
CA GLY A 590 24.47 -22.48 -1.50
C GLY A 590 25.00 -21.17 -2.08
N GLN A 591 24.63 -20.05 -1.46
CA GLN A 591 25.09 -18.72 -1.85
C GLN A 591 25.09 -17.77 -0.64
N THR A 592 25.86 -16.70 -0.70
CA THR A 592 25.67 -15.56 0.21
C THR A 592 24.49 -14.71 -0.25
N GLU A 593 23.92 -13.87 0.60
CA GLU A 593 22.69 -13.11 0.31
C GLU A 593 22.69 -12.34 -1.02
N ARG A 594 23.84 -11.81 -1.45
CA ARG A 594 24.03 -11.12 -2.74
C ARG A 594 25.07 -11.81 -3.64
N GLY A 595 25.42 -13.04 -3.30
CA GLY A 595 26.45 -13.82 -4.00
C GLY A 595 25.88 -14.69 -5.10
N VAL A 596 26.79 -15.35 -5.82
CA VAL A 596 26.44 -16.33 -6.85
C VAL A 596 26.23 -17.72 -6.24
N TYR A 597 25.53 -18.58 -6.97
CA TYR A 597 25.38 -19.99 -6.67
C TYR A 597 26.74 -20.69 -6.68
N MET A 598 27.10 -21.38 -5.60
CA MET A 598 28.42 -22.02 -5.45
C MET A 598 28.35 -23.35 -4.67
N GLN A 599 29.42 -24.15 -4.81
CA GLN A 599 29.60 -25.38 -4.03
C GLN A 599 29.85 -25.09 -2.54
N GLY A 600 29.48 -26.02 -1.66
CA GLY A 600 29.60 -25.86 -0.20
C GLY A 600 30.99 -25.49 0.28
N THR A 601 32.05 -26.08 -0.30
CA THR A 601 33.44 -25.75 0.04
C THR A 601 33.80 -24.30 -0.25
N GLN A 602 33.33 -23.77 -1.37
CA GLN A 602 33.55 -22.37 -1.75
C GLN A 602 32.70 -21.43 -0.89
N LEU A 603 31.47 -21.84 -0.55
CA LEU A 603 30.62 -21.09 0.38
C LEU A 603 31.27 -20.97 1.76
N ALA A 604 31.88 -22.04 2.26
CA ALA A 604 32.61 -22.03 3.53
C ALA A 604 33.75 -20.99 3.50
N GLN A 605 34.53 -20.95 2.41
CA GLN A 605 35.59 -19.96 2.22
C GLN A 605 35.03 -18.53 2.13
N ALA A 606 33.96 -18.31 1.37
CA ALA A 606 33.34 -16.99 1.20
C ALA A 606 32.76 -16.43 2.50
N LEU A 607 32.28 -17.31 3.39
CA LEU A 607 31.78 -16.96 4.73
C LEU A 607 32.89 -16.90 5.79
N GLY A 608 34.14 -17.22 5.45
CA GLY A 608 35.25 -17.27 6.39
C GLY A 608 35.11 -18.37 7.45
N LEU A 609 34.42 -19.47 7.14
CA LEU A 609 34.19 -20.57 8.06
C LEU A 609 35.44 -21.45 8.20
N VAL A 610 35.65 -21.94 9.41
CA VAL A 610 36.68 -22.92 9.77
C VAL A 610 36.03 -24.07 10.56
N ALA A 611 36.69 -25.23 10.62
CA ALA A 611 36.23 -26.31 11.49
C ALA A 611 36.16 -25.82 12.95
N GLY A 612 35.05 -26.14 13.64
CA GLY A 612 34.73 -25.65 14.99
C GLY A 612 34.00 -24.30 15.05
N ALA A 613 33.85 -23.58 13.93
CA ALA A 613 32.99 -22.39 13.88
C ALA A 613 31.53 -22.77 14.17
N VAL A 614 30.76 -21.86 14.77
CA VAL A 614 29.34 -22.10 15.08
C VAL A 614 28.47 -21.21 14.21
N LEU A 615 27.59 -21.84 13.42
CA LEU A 615 26.53 -21.19 12.68
C LEU A 615 25.31 -21.00 13.57
N SER A 616 24.61 -19.90 13.37
CA SER A 616 23.45 -19.53 14.17
C SER A 616 22.19 -19.49 13.32
N SER A 617 21.06 -19.78 13.97
CA SER A 617 19.73 -19.67 13.36
C SER A 617 19.28 -18.21 13.27
N LYS A 618 19.95 -17.26 13.91
CA LYS A 618 19.68 -15.81 13.90
C LYS A 618 20.98 -15.04 13.72
N PRO A 619 20.97 -13.81 13.20
CA PRO A 619 22.18 -13.00 13.12
C PRO A 619 22.73 -12.78 14.53
N VAL A 620 24.01 -13.10 14.74
CA VAL A 620 24.72 -12.73 15.96
C VAL A 620 25.02 -11.24 15.89
N VAL A 621 24.04 -10.43 16.30
CA VAL A 621 24.24 -8.98 16.43
C VAL A 621 24.97 -8.73 17.75
N ALA A 622 26.06 -7.97 17.69
CA ALA A 622 26.75 -7.47 18.87
C ALA A 622 25.75 -6.74 19.77
N ILE A 623 25.56 -7.23 21.00
CA ILE A 623 24.80 -6.63 22.12
C ILE A 623 23.48 -5.95 21.69
N LYS A 624 22.35 -6.64 21.88
CA LYS A 624 21.00 -6.07 21.67
C LYS A 624 20.87 -4.80 22.53
N ARG A 625 20.95 -3.62 21.90
CA ARG A 625 20.66 -2.35 22.57
C ARG A 625 19.19 -2.36 23.01
N ARG A 626 18.93 -1.82 24.20
CA ARG A 626 17.55 -1.59 24.68
C ARG A 626 16.77 -0.76 23.67
N THR A 627 15.48 -1.07 23.54
CA THR A 627 14.53 -0.29 22.75
C THR A 627 14.31 1.05 23.46
N ARG A 628 14.56 2.15 22.75
CA ARG A 628 14.34 3.50 23.28
C ARG A 628 12.92 3.95 22.97
N VAL A 629 12.13 4.21 24.01
CA VAL A 629 10.74 4.65 23.90
C VAL A 629 10.65 6.12 24.27
N LEU A 630 10.22 6.96 23.33
CA LEU A 630 9.92 8.38 23.57
C LEU A 630 8.44 8.53 23.92
N ILE A 631 8.16 9.09 25.09
CA ILE A 631 6.80 9.41 25.55
C ILE A 631 6.69 10.93 25.71
N LEU A 632 5.90 11.57 24.85
CA LEU A 632 5.57 12.99 24.97
C LEU A 632 4.25 13.09 25.73
N GLY A 633 4.17 13.89 26.80
CA GLY A 633 3.05 13.84 27.73
C GLY A 633 3.21 12.73 28.78
N VAL A 634 4.45 12.47 29.22
CA VAL A 634 4.78 11.34 30.10
C VAL A 634 4.20 11.45 31.51
N ASN A 635 3.92 12.66 31.97
CA ASN A 635 3.38 12.92 33.31
C ASN A 635 1.86 12.67 33.38
N GLY A 636 1.19 12.54 32.23
CA GLY A 636 -0.24 12.23 32.15
C GLY A 636 -0.60 10.82 32.64
N PHE A 637 -1.91 10.55 32.69
CA PHE A 637 -2.48 9.27 33.16
C PHE A 637 -1.90 8.03 32.45
N ILE A 638 -1.85 8.03 31.12
CA ILE A 638 -1.29 6.90 30.35
C ILE A 638 0.23 6.86 30.53
N GLY A 639 0.90 8.01 30.44
CA GLY A 639 2.36 8.10 30.46
C GLY A 639 2.99 7.54 31.73
N ASN A 640 2.43 7.85 32.91
CA ASN A 640 3.00 7.39 34.17
C ASN A 640 2.83 5.87 34.39
N HIS A 641 1.67 5.28 34.05
CA HIS A 641 1.46 3.83 34.16
C HIS A 641 2.25 3.06 33.10
N LEU A 642 2.35 3.61 31.89
CA LEU A 642 3.14 2.99 30.83
C LEU A 642 4.63 2.97 31.19
N THR A 643 5.13 4.06 31.76
CA THR A 643 6.51 4.14 32.26
C THR A 643 6.76 3.09 33.35
N GLU A 644 5.84 2.95 34.30
CA GLU A 644 5.90 1.91 35.34
C GLU A 644 6.02 0.50 34.73
N ARG A 645 5.14 0.19 33.76
CA ARG A 645 5.10 -1.11 33.10
C ARG A 645 6.34 -1.39 32.25
N LEU A 646 6.88 -0.40 31.54
CA LEU A 646 8.09 -0.53 30.72
C LEU A 646 9.34 -0.71 31.59
N LEU A 647 9.42 -0.04 32.74
CA LEU A 647 10.54 -0.18 33.66
C LEU A 647 10.60 -1.56 34.33
N GLN A 648 9.52 -2.33 34.37
CA GLN A 648 9.53 -3.72 34.83
C GLN A 648 10.30 -4.67 33.90
N ASP A 649 10.54 -4.29 32.64
CA ASP A 649 11.26 -5.10 31.66
C ASP A 649 12.61 -4.45 31.31
N ASP A 650 13.71 -5.20 31.43
CA ASP A 650 15.08 -4.73 31.20
C ASP A 650 15.41 -4.40 29.73
N ASN A 651 14.51 -4.67 28.80
CA ASN A 651 14.68 -4.40 27.37
C ASN A 651 14.44 -2.94 26.97
N TYR A 652 13.91 -2.10 27.87
CA TYR A 652 13.50 -0.73 27.54
C TYR A 652 14.33 0.36 28.22
N GLU A 653 14.49 1.46 27.49
CA GLU A 653 15.03 2.74 27.96
C GLU A 653 14.01 3.83 27.61
N ILE A 654 13.54 4.60 28.58
CA ILE A 654 12.40 5.51 28.44
C ILE A 654 12.90 6.96 28.45
N TYR A 655 12.45 7.73 27.47
CA TYR A 655 12.68 9.16 27.35
C TYR A 655 11.33 9.85 27.46
N GLY A 656 11.13 10.64 28.51
CA GLY A 656 9.89 11.33 28.81
C GLY A 656 10.04 12.84 28.66
N LEU A 657 9.04 13.49 28.06
CA LEU A 657 8.90 14.95 28.06
C LEU A 657 7.49 15.34 28.51
N ASP A 658 7.41 16.30 29.41
CA ASP A 658 6.16 16.90 29.88
C ASP A 658 6.43 18.26 30.54
N ILE A 659 5.38 19.06 30.77
CA ILE A 659 5.47 20.37 31.44
C ILE A 659 5.59 20.26 32.97
N GLY A 660 5.45 19.05 33.53
CA GLY A 660 5.54 18.77 34.96
C GLY A 660 5.99 17.33 35.23
N SER A 661 6.27 17.00 36.49
CA SER A 661 6.87 15.72 36.88
C SER A 661 6.27 15.08 38.13
N ASP A 662 5.14 15.56 38.63
CA ASP A 662 4.55 15.12 39.90
C ASP A 662 4.18 13.61 39.88
N ALA A 663 3.53 13.14 38.82
CA ALA A 663 3.10 11.74 38.69
C ALA A 663 4.26 10.77 38.38
N ILE A 664 5.37 11.29 37.83
CA ILE A 664 6.55 10.50 37.41
C ILE A 664 7.78 10.72 38.29
N SER A 665 7.68 11.54 39.33
CA SER A 665 8.75 11.87 40.28
C SER A 665 9.43 10.61 40.85
N ARG A 666 8.64 9.58 41.15
CA ARG A 666 9.07 8.24 41.61
C ARG A 666 10.01 7.49 40.66
N PHE A 667 10.14 7.93 39.40
CA PHE A 667 11.00 7.28 38.39
C PHE A 667 12.29 8.05 38.11
N LEU A 668 12.45 9.29 38.60
CA LEU A 668 13.56 10.18 38.24
C LEU A 668 14.94 9.60 38.60
N ASP A 669 15.04 8.83 39.67
CA ASP A 669 16.28 8.17 40.10
C ASP A 669 16.59 6.87 39.34
N ASN A 670 15.68 6.40 38.48
CA ASN A 670 15.88 5.18 37.73
C ASN A 670 16.85 5.42 36.56
N PRO A 671 17.97 4.67 36.45
CA PRO A 671 18.97 4.90 35.40
C PRO A 671 18.47 4.65 33.97
N ARG A 672 17.29 4.03 33.81
CA ARG A 672 16.65 3.74 32.52
C ARG A 672 15.54 4.73 32.15
N PHE A 673 15.25 5.69 33.02
CA PHE A 673 14.25 6.72 32.80
C PHE A 673 14.93 8.08 32.68
N HIS A 674 14.69 8.77 31.58
CA HIS A 674 15.27 10.07 31.27
C HIS A 674 14.14 11.07 31.09
N PHE A 675 13.97 11.98 32.05
CA PHE A 675 12.94 13.02 32.00
C PHE A 675 13.52 14.37 31.62
N VAL A 676 12.79 15.12 30.80
CA VAL A 676 13.04 16.53 30.53
C VAL A 676 11.74 17.30 30.64
N GLU A 677 11.78 18.39 31.40
CA GLU A 677 10.67 19.33 31.48
C GLU A 677 10.61 20.16 30.19
N GLY A 678 9.48 20.17 29.50
CA GLY A 678 9.31 20.87 28.23
C GLY A 678 7.89 20.86 27.67
N ASP A 679 7.58 21.89 26.90
CA ASP A 679 6.33 22.05 26.14
C ASP A 679 6.54 21.73 24.65
N ILE A 680 5.65 20.92 24.07
CA ILE A 680 5.73 20.51 22.66
C ILE A 680 5.57 21.64 21.66
N SER A 681 4.90 22.73 22.05
CA SER A 681 4.74 23.92 21.22
C SER A 681 5.98 24.83 21.20
N ILE A 682 6.93 24.63 22.13
CA ILE A 682 8.12 25.47 22.32
C ILE A 682 9.41 24.72 21.97
N HIS A 683 9.55 23.46 22.42
CA HIS A 683 10.83 22.73 22.41
C HIS A 683 11.04 21.86 21.17
N SER A 684 10.80 22.43 19.98
CA SER A 684 10.81 21.65 18.71
C SER A 684 12.15 20.96 18.43
N GLU A 685 13.28 21.62 18.68
CA GLU A 685 14.62 21.02 18.45
C GLU A 685 14.89 19.80 19.33
N TRP A 686 14.47 19.87 20.60
CA TRP A 686 14.66 18.76 21.54
C TRP A 686 13.81 17.55 21.13
N ILE A 687 12.57 17.80 20.70
CA ILE A 687 11.62 16.77 20.27
C ILE A 687 12.11 16.10 19.01
N GLU A 688 12.49 16.87 17.99
CA GLU A 688 13.02 16.34 16.74
C GLU A 688 14.27 15.47 17.00
N TYR A 689 15.19 15.97 17.85
CA TYR A 689 16.38 15.22 18.24
C TYR A 689 16.03 13.89 18.93
N HIS A 690 15.07 13.88 19.85
CA HIS A 690 14.67 12.67 20.57
C HIS A 690 13.87 11.70 19.71
N ILE A 691 13.06 12.19 18.75
CA ILE A 691 12.43 11.34 17.73
C ILE A 691 13.52 10.64 16.93
N LYS A 692 14.53 11.37 16.46
CA LYS A 692 15.68 10.79 15.73
C LYS A 692 16.46 9.78 16.57
N LYS A 693 16.63 10.02 17.88
CA LYS A 693 17.39 9.18 18.81
C LYS A 693 16.66 7.89 19.22
N CYS A 694 15.35 7.96 19.39
CA CYS A 694 14.54 6.87 19.91
C CYS A 694 14.08 5.92 18.80
N ASP A 695 13.54 4.77 19.19
CA ASP A 695 13.12 3.70 18.29
C ASP A 695 11.59 3.69 18.11
N VAL A 696 10.85 4.03 19.17
CA VAL A 696 9.38 4.12 19.17
C VAL A 696 8.94 5.45 19.79
N VAL A 697 7.93 6.10 19.21
CA VAL A 697 7.39 7.40 19.65
C VAL A 697 5.91 7.27 20.03
N LEU A 698 5.56 7.77 21.23
CA LEU A 698 4.21 7.85 21.75
C LEU A 698 3.86 9.31 22.08
N PRO A 699 3.17 10.01 21.17
CA PRO A 699 2.70 11.38 21.43
C PRO A 699 1.37 11.36 22.20
N LEU A 700 1.45 11.40 23.53
CA LEU A 700 0.27 11.35 24.42
C LEU A 700 -0.30 12.74 24.77
N VAL A 701 0.34 13.82 24.33
CA VAL A 701 -0.12 15.20 24.58
C VAL A 701 -1.39 15.49 23.77
N ALA A 702 -2.49 15.73 24.48
CA ALA A 702 -3.77 16.16 23.91
C ALA A 702 -4.69 16.74 25.00
N ILE A 703 -5.63 17.60 24.61
CA ILE A 703 -6.75 18.04 25.46
C ILE A 703 -7.94 17.10 25.19
N ALA A 704 -8.14 16.13 26.08
CA ALA A 704 -9.18 15.10 25.94
C ALA A 704 -10.37 15.29 26.91
N THR A 705 -10.73 16.55 27.19
CA THR A 705 -11.79 16.93 28.13
C THR A 705 -12.96 17.60 27.39
N PRO A 706 -14.18 17.00 27.36
CA PRO A 706 -15.28 17.46 26.50
C PRO A 706 -15.69 18.92 26.62
N ILE A 707 -15.59 19.51 27.82
CA ILE A 707 -15.92 20.93 28.03
C ILE A 707 -14.99 21.88 27.27
N GLU A 708 -13.73 21.47 27.06
CA GLU A 708 -12.74 22.30 26.35
C GLU A 708 -12.99 22.30 24.85
N TYR A 709 -13.70 21.30 24.31
CA TYR A 709 -14.01 21.22 22.89
C TYR A 709 -15.00 22.33 22.47
N THR A 710 -15.90 22.72 23.38
CA THR A 710 -16.85 23.81 23.17
C THR A 710 -16.31 25.14 23.71
N ARG A 711 -15.60 25.12 24.85
CA ARG A 711 -15.06 26.33 25.48
C ARG A 711 -13.85 26.90 24.72
N ASN A 712 -12.92 26.06 24.30
CA ASN A 712 -11.64 26.43 23.68
C ASN A 712 -11.32 25.62 22.41
N PRO A 713 -12.22 25.58 21.40
CA PRO A 713 -12.09 24.70 20.23
C PRO A 713 -10.78 24.92 19.44
N LEU A 714 -10.32 26.16 19.31
CA LEU A 714 -9.09 26.47 18.56
C LEU A 714 -7.85 25.93 19.28
N ARG A 715 -7.80 26.04 20.61
CA ARG A 715 -6.68 25.51 21.38
C ARG A 715 -6.61 23.98 21.30
N VAL A 716 -7.77 23.31 21.32
CA VAL A 716 -7.88 21.87 21.09
C VAL A 716 -7.35 21.51 19.70
N PHE A 717 -7.74 22.25 18.66
CA PHE A 717 -7.24 22.01 17.31
C PHE A 717 -5.72 22.21 17.18
N GLU A 718 -5.18 23.34 17.64
CA GLU A 718 -3.74 23.65 17.58
C GLU A 718 -2.89 22.54 18.24
N LEU A 719 -3.26 22.13 19.46
CA LEU A 719 -2.50 21.12 20.20
C LEU A 719 -2.74 19.70 19.67
N ASP A 720 -3.99 19.29 19.55
CA ASP A 720 -4.33 17.90 19.27
C ASP A 720 -4.11 17.55 17.80
N PHE A 721 -4.18 18.53 16.89
CA PHE A 721 -3.95 18.36 15.47
C PHE A 721 -2.59 18.90 15.02
N GLU A 722 -2.33 20.20 15.12
CA GLU A 722 -1.17 20.81 14.46
C GLU A 722 0.16 20.39 15.08
N GLU A 723 0.29 20.45 16.40
CA GLU A 723 1.52 20.03 17.09
C GLU A 723 1.78 18.52 16.93
N ASN A 724 0.74 17.71 17.04
CA ASN A 724 0.83 16.26 16.81
C ASN A 724 1.20 15.93 15.36
N LEU A 725 0.72 16.69 14.38
CA LEU A 725 1.07 16.53 12.96
C LEU A 725 2.56 16.79 12.70
N LYS A 726 3.18 17.74 13.41
CA LYS A 726 4.64 17.98 13.33
C LYS A 726 5.41 16.74 13.80
N ILE A 727 5.03 16.17 14.95
CA ILE A 727 5.63 14.94 15.50
C ILE A 727 5.48 13.76 14.51
N ILE A 728 4.31 13.58 13.93
CA ILE A 728 4.06 12.53 12.91
C ILE A 728 5.00 12.71 11.72
N ARG A 729 5.17 13.94 11.22
CA ARG A 729 6.08 14.24 10.10
C ARG A 729 7.54 13.95 10.44
N ASP A 730 7.97 14.24 11.65
CA ASP A 730 9.32 13.91 12.11
C ASP A 730 9.54 12.40 12.22
N CYS A 731 8.52 11.65 12.67
CA CYS A 731 8.58 10.19 12.65
C CYS A 731 8.74 9.64 11.22
N VAL A 732 8.05 10.21 10.23
CA VAL A 732 8.21 9.86 8.81
C VAL A 732 9.62 10.21 8.32
N LYS A 733 10.10 11.43 8.62
CA LYS A 733 11.42 11.93 8.21
C LYS A 733 12.56 11.04 8.69
N TYR A 734 12.45 10.48 9.90
CA TYR A 734 13.51 9.70 10.54
C TYR A 734 13.23 8.18 10.57
N ASP A 735 12.23 7.70 9.83
CA ASP A 735 11.81 6.29 9.77
C ASP A 735 11.60 5.67 11.16
N LYS A 736 10.78 6.34 11.98
CA LYS A 736 10.50 5.94 13.37
C LYS A 736 9.12 5.34 13.49
N ARG A 737 9.02 4.31 14.33
CA ARG A 737 7.74 3.70 14.65
C ARG A 737 6.92 4.63 15.52
N ILE A 738 5.69 4.92 15.11
CA ILE A 738 4.76 5.74 15.89
C ILE A 738 3.59 4.90 16.42
N ILE A 739 3.34 4.98 17.72
CA ILE A 739 2.14 4.41 18.34
C ILE A 739 1.27 5.59 18.73
N PHE A 740 0.28 5.88 17.91
CA PHE A 740 -0.49 7.11 18.03
C PHE A 740 -1.79 6.86 18.81
N PRO A 741 -2.08 7.67 19.85
CA PRO A 741 -3.35 7.61 20.54
C PRO A 741 -4.44 8.23 19.65
N SER A 742 -5.16 7.37 18.94
CA SER A 742 -6.48 7.71 18.40
C SER A 742 -7.48 7.78 19.56
N THR A 743 -8.77 7.87 19.28
CA THR A 743 -9.80 7.99 20.31
C THR A 743 -11.05 7.20 19.95
N SER A 744 -11.73 6.65 20.95
CA SER A 744 -13.05 6.06 20.77
C SER A 744 -14.11 7.10 20.36
N GLU A 745 -13.84 8.40 20.51
CA GLU A 745 -14.71 9.46 19.99
C GLU A 745 -14.71 9.57 18.46
N VAL A 746 -13.75 8.96 17.76
CA VAL A 746 -13.68 8.98 16.28
C VAL A 746 -14.90 8.32 15.65
N TYR A 747 -15.49 7.35 16.33
CA TYR A 747 -16.72 6.67 15.93
C TYR A 747 -17.94 7.59 15.99
N GLY A 748 -17.88 8.62 16.85
CA GLY A 748 -18.96 9.56 17.10
C GLY A 748 -20.27 8.84 17.47
N MET A 749 -21.30 9.05 16.66
CA MET A 749 -22.65 8.49 16.78
C MET A 749 -22.85 7.25 15.89
N CYS A 750 -21.80 6.44 15.72
CA CYS A 750 -21.90 5.17 15.02
C CYS A 750 -23.05 4.32 15.59
N THR A 751 -23.85 3.71 14.70
CA THR A 751 -25.04 2.92 15.05
C THR A 751 -24.74 1.44 15.24
N ASP A 752 -23.50 1.00 15.00
CA ASP A 752 -23.12 -0.40 15.13
C ASP A 752 -23.14 -0.84 16.60
N ASN A 753 -23.56 -2.08 16.85
CA ASN A 753 -23.59 -2.63 18.22
C ASN A 753 -22.20 -2.69 18.86
N ASN A 754 -21.18 -3.01 18.06
CA ASN A 754 -19.78 -2.99 18.46
C ASN A 754 -19.02 -2.15 17.44
N PHE A 755 -18.29 -1.14 17.91
CA PHE A 755 -17.50 -0.26 17.06
C PHE A 755 -16.27 -1.04 16.59
N ASP A 756 -16.25 -1.38 15.30
CA ASP A 756 -15.16 -2.11 14.66
C ASP A 756 -14.15 -1.14 14.05
N GLU A 757 -12.87 -1.39 14.27
CA GLU A 757 -11.76 -0.56 13.79
C GLU A 757 -11.70 -0.48 12.27
N ASP A 758 -12.08 -1.55 11.59
CA ASP A 758 -11.85 -1.74 10.16
C ASP A 758 -13.11 -1.45 9.33
N THR A 759 -14.32 -1.64 9.90
CA THR A 759 -15.58 -1.59 9.12
C THR A 759 -16.58 -0.53 9.57
N SER A 760 -16.55 -0.06 10.82
CA SER A 760 -17.57 0.85 11.32
C SER A 760 -17.48 2.23 10.69
N ASN A 761 -18.63 2.75 10.27
CA ASN A 761 -18.73 4.12 9.78
C ASN A 761 -18.57 5.13 10.93
N LEU A 762 -17.97 6.28 10.59
CA LEU A 762 -17.64 7.33 11.55
C LEU A 762 -18.63 8.48 11.36
N VAL A 763 -19.55 8.66 12.32
CA VAL A 763 -20.70 9.56 12.19
C VAL A 763 -20.59 10.71 13.19
N VAL A 764 -20.59 11.95 12.73
CA VAL A 764 -20.55 13.14 13.61
C VAL A 764 -21.72 14.08 13.29
N GLY A 765 -22.01 14.98 14.23
CA GLY A 765 -23.06 15.98 14.06
C GLY A 765 -22.68 17.11 13.10
N PRO A 766 -23.62 18.04 12.84
CA PRO A 766 -23.37 19.21 11.99
C PRO A 766 -22.29 20.14 12.55
N ILE A 767 -21.75 21.04 11.72
CA ILE A 767 -20.68 22.00 12.09
C ILE A 767 -21.05 22.86 13.31
N ASN A 768 -22.33 23.19 13.50
CA ASN A 768 -22.79 23.96 14.67
C ASN A 768 -22.74 23.19 15.99
N LYS A 769 -22.39 21.90 15.97
CA LYS A 769 -22.09 21.07 17.13
C LYS A 769 -20.58 20.96 17.31
N GLN A 770 -20.00 22.02 17.89
CA GLN A 770 -18.55 22.21 18.00
C GLN A 770 -17.82 21.09 18.76
N ARG A 771 -18.50 20.33 19.63
CA ARG A 771 -17.85 19.20 20.35
C ARG A 771 -17.13 18.21 19.43
N TRP A 772 -17.59 18.09 18.18
CA TRP A 772 -17.06 17.12 17.23
C TRP A 772 -15.71 17.54 16.64
N ILE A 773 -15.23 18.76 16.92
CA ILE A 773 -13.90 19.22 16.50
C ILE A 773 -12.79 18.29 16.96
N TYR A 774 -12.88 17.77 18.20
CA TYR A 774 -11.93 16.80 18.73
C TYR A 774 -11.96 15.48 17.94
N SER A 775 -13.15 14.90 17.77
CA SER A 775 -13.35 13.66 17.01
C SER A 775 -12.82 13.75 15.58
N VAL A 776 -13.19 14.82 14.85
CA VAL A 776 -12.77 15.03 13.45
C VAL A 776 -11.27 15.32 13.35
N SER A 777 -10.68 16.06 14.30
CA SER A 777 -9.24 16.34 14.32
C SER A 777 -8.45 15.04 14.48
N LYS A 778 -8.83 14.18 15.45
CA LYS A 778 -8.18 12.88 15.65
C LYS A 778 -8.42 11.95 14.46
N GLN A 779 -9.61 11.94 13.87
CA GLN A 779 -9.91 11.20 12.65
C GLN A 779 -9.00 11.60 11.48
N LEU A 780 -8.78 12.90 11.29
CA LEU A 780 -7.96 13.40 10.20
C LEU A 780 -6.49 13.02 10.40
N LEU A 781 -5.98 13.03 11.65
CA LEU A 781 -4.65 12.51 11.96
C LEU A 781 -4.53 11.02 11.67
N ASP A 782 -5.51 10.21 12.07
CA ASP A 782 -5.54 8.77 11.77
C ASP A 782 -5.40 8.54 10.25
N ARG A 783 -6.12 9.32 9.43
CA ARG A 783 -6.06 9.23 7.96
C ARG A 783 -4.73 9.71 7.39
N VAL A 784 -4.13 10.75 7.96
CA VAL A 784 -2.80 11.24 7.54
C VAL A 784 -1.71 10.22 7.88
N ILE A 785 -1.75 9.64 9.08
CA ILE A 785 -0.84 8.55 9.48
C ILE A 785 -1.01 7.35 8.55
N TRP A 786 -2.25 6.96 8.25
CA TRP A 786 -2.54 5.89 7.29
C TRP A 786 -1.93 6.17 5.92
N ALA A 787 -2.10 7.38 5.39
CA ALA A 787 -1.53 7.79 4.11
C ALA A 787 0.00 7.73 4.10
N TYR A 788 0.66 8.14 5.20
CA TYR A 788 2.12 7.97 5.34
C TYR A 788 2.53 6.51 5.42
N GLY A 789 1.73 5.65 6.06
CA GLY A 789 1.96 4.22 6.07
C GLY A 789 1.93 3.63 4.67
N ASP A 790 0.88 3.91 3.91
CA ASP A 790 0.68 3.39 2.55
C ASP A 790 1.67 3.96 1.52
N LYS A 791 1.97 5.27 1.57
CA LYS A 791 2.79 5.94 0.54
C LYS A 791 4.27 6.08 0.89
N ASN A 792 4.60 6.17 2.18
CA ASN A 792 5.98 6.42 2.63
C ASN A 792 6.54 5.27 3.48
N GLY A 793 5.75 4.22 3.77
CA GLY A 793 6.20 3.08 4.55
C GLY A 793 6.32 3.36 6.05
N LEU A 794 5.64 4.39 6.58
CA LEU A 794 5.65 4.69 8.01
C LEU A 794 5.14 3.48 8.81
N LYS A 795 5.94 3.02 9.77
CA LYS A 795 5.52 1.98 10.72
C LYS A 795 4.66 2.61 11.80
N PHE A 796 3.36 2.34 11.77
CA PHE A 796 2.43 2.90 12.75
C PHE A 796 1.53 1.83 13.37
N THR A 797 1.03 2.14 14.56
CA THR A 797 -0.13 1.49 15.15
C THR A 797 -1.02 2.57 15.75
N LEU A 798 -2.31 2.57 15.42
CA LEU A 798 -3.29 3.45 16.05
C LEU A 798 -3.99 2.67 17.17
N PHE A 799 -4.05 3.23 18.38
CA PHE A 799 -4.82 2.63 19.47
C PHE A 799 -5.94 3.56 19.92
N ARG A 800 -7.11 2.98 20.21
CA ARG A 800 -8.31 3.71 20.61
C ARG A 800 -8.72 3.28 22.01
N PRO A 801 -8.43 4.08 23.05
CA PRO A 801 -8.84 3.77 24.41
C PRO A 801 -10.35 4.00 24.62
N PHE A 802 -11.01 3.06 25.28
CA PHE A 802 -12.42 3.14 25.67
C PHE A 802 -12.53 3.37 27.17
N ASN A 803 -12.73 4.65 27.55
CA ASN A 803 -12.96 5.13 28.91
C ASN A 803 -12.07 4.43 29.95
N TRP A 804 -10.76 4.49 29.74
CA TRP A 804 -9.80 3.97 30.72
C TRP A 804 -9.92 4.75 32.02
N MET A 805 -9.94 4.05 33.14
CA MET A 805 -10.02 4.64 34.46
C MET A 805 -9.16 3.86 35.46
N GLY A 806 -8.75 4.53 36.53
CA GLY A 806 -7.80 4.00 37.49
C GLY A 806 -7.20 5.12 38.34
N PRO A 807 -6.25 4.78 39.23
CA PRO A 807 -5.44 5.74 39.96
C PRO A 807 -4.83 6.82 39.04
N ARG A 808 -4.71 8.07 39.47
CA ARG A 808 -4.08 9.17 38.70
C ARG A 808 -4.73 9.52 37.35
N LEU A 809 -6.03 9.24 37.16
CA LEU A 809 -6.76 9.53 35.90
C LEU A 809 -6.72 11.01 35.49
N ASP A 810 -6.98 11.90 36.43
CA ASP A 810 -6.97 13.37 36.31
C ASP A 810 -6.68 13.95 37.72
N ASN A 811 -6.53 15.27 37.86
CA ASN A 811 -6.41 15.92 39.17
C ASN A 811 -7.78 16.46 39.65
N LEU A 812 -8.09 16.31 40.95
CA LEU A 812 -9.31 16.88 41.56
C LEU A 812 -9.39 18.40 41.41
N ASN A 813 -8.25 19.11 41.38
CA ASN A 813 -8.23 20.55 41.11
C ASN A 813 -8.68 20.90 39.67
N ALA A 814 -8.38 20.05 38.68
CA ALA A 814 -8.89 20.23 37.32
C ALA A 814 -10.40 19.96 37.24
N ALA A 815 -10.89 18.99 38.02
CA ALA A 815 -12.31 18.67 38.14
C ALA A 815 -13.16 19.83 38.72
N ARG A 816 -12.59 20.67 39.60
CA ARG A 816 -13.28 21.87 40.13
C ARG A 816 -13.69 22.89 39.05
N ILE A 817 -12.97 22.90 37.92
CA ILE A 817 -13.23 23.81 36.77
C ILE A 817 -14.11 23.11 35.71
N GLY A 818 -14.49 21.84 35.95
CA GLY A 818 -15.26 20.99 35.03
C GLY A 818 -14.41 20.34 33.95
N SER A 819 -13.08 20.48 34.00
CA SER A 819 -12.13 20.01 32.99
C SER A 819 -11.57 18.63 33.34
N SER A 820 -12.42 17.68 33.74
CA SER A 820 -12.04 16.28 34.02
C SER A 820 -13.01 15.28 33.38
N ARG A 821 -12.61 14.01 33.32
CA ARG A 821 -13.46 12.91 32.86
C ARG A 821 -14.55 12.58 33.89
N ALA A 822 -15.58 11.84 33.44
CA ALA A 822 -16.80 11.58 34.21
C ALA A 822 -16.53 11.04 35.62
N ILE A 823 -15.76 9.96 35.77
CA ILE A 823 -15.53 9.34 37.09
C ILE A 823 -14.81 10.27 38.06
N THR A 824 -13.80 11.02 37.63
CA THR A 824 -13.11 11.99 38.51
C THR A 824 -14.03 13.11 38.96
N GLN A 825 -14.92 13.59 38.07
CA GLN A 825 -15.92 14.58 38.44
C GLN A 825 -16.93 14.02 39.46
N LEU A 826 -17.35 12.76 39.30
CA LEU A 826 -18.24 12.09 40.26
C LEU A 826 -17.56 11.93 41.63
N ILE A 827 -16.28 11.53 41.67
CA ILE A 827 -15.50 11.42 42.90
C ILE A 827 -15.37 12.79 43.57
N LEU A 828 -15.08 13.84 42.82
CA LEU A 828 -15.02 15.20 43.37
C LEU A 828 -16.33 15.60 44.04
N ASN A 829 -17.47 15.30 43.40
CA ASN A 829 -18.78 15.62 43.97
C ASN A 829 -18.99 14.94 45.34
N LEU A 830 -18.55 13.69 45.49
CA LEU A 830 -18.62 12.96 46.75
C LEU A 830 -17.67 13.54 47.81
N VAL A 831 -16.46 13.94 47.40
CA VAL A 831 -15.46 14.56 48.29
C VAL A 831 -15.91 15.94 48.79
N GLU A 832 -16.48 16.77 47.91
CA GLU A 832 -16.92 18.14 48.25
C GLU A 832 -18.34 18.19 48.83
N GLY A 833 -19.10 17.09 48.77
CA GLY A 833 -20.49 17.07 49.20
C GLY A 833 -21.43 17.83 48.25
N SER A 834 -21.08 17.95 46.97
CA SER A 834 -21.94 18.54 45.94
C SER A 834 -22.79 17.46 45.25
N PRO A 835 -23.98 17.80 44.72
CA PRO A 835 -24.84 16.82 44.08
C PRO A 835 -24.20 16.27 42.81
N ILE A 836 -24.36 14.97 42.57
CA ILE A 836 -23.94 14.33 41.32
C ILE A 836 -24.90 14.77 40.20
N LYS A 837 -24.35 15.42 39.18
CA LYS A 837 -25.11 15.90 38.02
C LYS A 837 -25.22 14.80 36.96
N LEU A 838 -26.42 14.28 36.75
CA LEU A 838 -26.75 13.33 35.70
C LEU A 838 -27.21 14.07 34.45
N ILE A 839 -26.30 14.20 33.49
CA ILE A 839 -26.54 14.94 32.24
C ILE A 839 -27.52 14.14 31.39
N GLU A 840 -28.66 14.74 31.04
CA GLU A 840 -29.77 14.10 30.31
C GLU A 840 -30.27 12.81 31.00
N GLY A 841 -30.28 12.83 32.34
CA GLY A 841 -30.69 11.68 33.15
C GLY A 841 -29.64 10.56 33.25
N GLY A 842 -28.46 10.71 32.62
CA GLY A 842 -27.34 9.79 32.78
C GLY A 842 -27.55 8.39 32.18
N LYS A 843 -28.48 8.26 31.21
CA LYS A 843 -28.87 6.98 30.59
C LYS A 843 -27.88 6.49 29.53
N GLN A 844 -27.04 7.37 29.01
CA GLN A 844 -26.01 7.06 28.03
C GLN A 844 -25.01 6.04 28.58
N LYS A 845 -24.72 5.00 27.79
CA LYS A 845 -23.91 3.85 28.18
C LYS A 845 -22.49 3.93 27.65
N ARG A 846 -21.54 3.51 28.47
CA ARG A 846 -20.11 3.50 28.16
C ARG A 846 -19.51 2.19 28.64
N CYS A 847 -18.57 1.66 27.87
CA CYS A 847 -17.67 0.60 28.33
C CYS A 847 -16.48 1.22 29.06
N PHE A 848 -16.26 0.83 30.32
CA PHE A 848 -15.15 1.28 31.16
C PHE A 848 -14.05 0.22 31.23
N THR A 849 -12.80 0.66 31.26
CA THR A 849 -11.65 -0.27 31.22
C THR A 849 -10.68 0.09 32.33
N ASP A 850 -10.23 -0.91 33.11
CA ASP A 850 -9.17 -0.69 34.07
C ASP A 850 -7.87 -0.29 33.36
N ILE A 851 -7.13 0.63 33.96
CA ILE A 851 -5.87 1.11 33.40
C ILE A 851 -4.82 0.01 33.27
N SER A 852 -4.81 -0.98 34.16
CA SER A 852 -3.87 -2.12 34.09
C SER A 852 -4.10 -2.96 32.82
N ASP A 853 -5.36 -3.28 32.52
CA ASP A 853 -5.79 -3.94 31.29
C ASP A 853 -5.40 -3.12 30.05
N GLY A 854 -5.68 -1.80 30.08
CA GLY A 854 -5.35 -0.87 29.00
C GLY A 854 -3.84 -0.76 28.74
N ILE A 855 -3.04 -0.66 29.79
CA ILE A 855 -1.59 -0.52 29.71
C ILE A 855 -0.93 -1.84 29.30
N GLU A 856 -1.45 -3.00 29.70
CA GLU A 856 -0.94 -4.29 29.23
C GLU A 856 -1.18 -4.45 27.71
N ALA A 857 -2.34 -4.05 27.19
CA ALA A 857 -2.56 -4.00 25.75
C ALA A 857 -1.59 -3.04 25.05
N LEU A 858 -1.40 -1.83 25.58
CA LEU A 858 -0.48 -0.84 25.00
C LEU A 858 0.99 -1.30 25.06
N PHE A 859 1.39 -1.99 26.14
CA PHE A 859 2.70 -2.62 26.26
C PHE A 859 2.91 -3.67 25.16
N ARG A 860 1.92 -4.53 24.88
CA ARG A 860 1.99 -5.51 23.80
C ARG A 860 2.05 -4.87 22.41
N ILE A 861 1.42 -3.71 22.23
CA ILE A 861 1.59 -2.90 21.02
C ILE A 861 3.04 -2.42 20.89
N ILE A 862 3.69 -2.00 21.99
CA ILE A 862 5.11 -1.61 21.99
C ILE A 862 6.00 -2.81 21.65
N GLU A 863 5.75 -3.99 22.23
CA GLU A 863 6.48 -5.22 21.93
C GLU A 863 6.39 -5.60 20.44
N ASN A 864 5.22 -5.41 19.83
CA ASN A 864 4.95 -5.68 18.41
C ASN A 864 5.46 -7.05 17.94
N LYS A 865 5.12 -8.10 18.69
CA LYS A 865 5.59 -9.45 18.42
C LYS A 865 5.21 -9.88 17.00
N ASP A 866 6.24 -10.25 16.23
CA ASP A 866 6.15 -10.68 14.83
C ASP A 866 5.62 -9.60 13.86
N GLY A 867 5.70 -8.31 14.22
CA GLY A 867 5.22 -7.19 13.39
C GLY A 867 3.69 -7.13 13.25
N ARG A 868 2.94 -7.85 14.11
CA ARG A 868 1.48 -7.99 13.99
C ARG A 868 0.69 -6.70 14.20
N CYS A 869 1.31 -5.66 14.75
CA CYS A 869 0.66 -4.36 15.01
C CYS A 869 0.93 -3.33 13.90
N ASP A 870 1.76 -3.65 12.91
CA ASP A 870 2.12 -2.72 11.84
C ASP A 870 0.90 -2.44 10.95
N GLY A 871 0.59 -1.16 10.78
CA GLY A 871 -0.57 -0.70 10.00
C GLY A 871 -1.93 -1.04 10.63
N GLN A 872 -1.95 -1.45 11.90
CA GLN A 872 -3.20 -1.84 12.58
C GLN A 872 -3.84 -0.67 13.33
N ILE A 873 -5.17 -0.72 13.41
CA ILE A 873 -6.00 0.08 14.30
C ILE A 873 -6.56 -0.88 15.36
N ILE A 874 -6.37 -0.55 16.63
CA ILE A 874 -6.70 -1.45 17.76
C ILE A 874 -7.50 -0.70 18.81
N ASN A 875 -8.75 -1.10 19.01
CA ASN A 875 -9.55 -0.71 20.16
C ASN A 875 -9.04 -1.43 21.40
N ILE A 876 -8.92 -0.68 22.49
CA ILE A 876 -8.57 -1.22 23.79
C ILE A 876 -9.65 -0.80 24.76
N GLY A 877 -10.51 -1.78 25.10
CA GLY A 877 -11.52 -1.59 26.12
C GLY A 877 -12.11 -2.89 26.64
N ASN A 878 -12.90 -2.80 27.70
CA ASN A 878 -13.67 -3.92 28.23
C ASN A 878 -15.15 -3.83 27.80
N PRO A 879 -15.60 -4.60 26.78
CA PRO A 879 -16.99 -4.57 26.33
C PRO A 879 -17.98 -5.18 27.34
N ASP A 880 -17.49 -5.91 28.34
CA ASP A 880 -18.30 -6.53 29.39
C ASP A 880 -18.63 -5.53 30.52
N ASN A 881 -17.76 -4.54 30.73
CA ASN A 881 -17.95 -3.43 31.69
C ASN A 881 -18.79 -2.28 31.10
N GLU A 882 -19.94 -2.60 30.49
CA GLU A 882 -20.87 -1.62 29.94
C GLU A 882 -21.85 -1.11 31.02
N ALA A 883 -21.79 0.19 31.32
CA ALA A 883 -22.69 0.82 32.27
C ALA A 883 -23.10 2.23 31.82
N SER A 884 -24.29 2.64 32.24
CA SER A 884 -24.74 4.03 32.15
C SER A 884 -23.99 4.91 33.15
N ILE A 885 -23.98 6.23 32.90
CA ILE A 885 -23.39 7.18 33.85
C ILE A 885 -24.10 7.12 35.21
N LYS A 886 -25.42 6.86 35.21
CA LYS A 886 -26.19 6.65 36.43
C LYS A 886 -25.74 5.40 37.19
N GLU A 887 -25.65 4.26 36.52
CA GLU A 887 -25.17 3.01 37.14
C GLU A 887 -23.75 3.16 37.69
N LEU A 888 -22.84 3.82 36.95
CA LEU A 888 -21.50 4.15 37.44
C LEU A 888 -21.55 4.99 38.72
N ALA A 889 -22.41 6.01 38.76
CA ALA A 889 -22.52 6.89 39.91
C ALA A 889 -23.12 6.18 41.14
N GLU A 890 -24.07 5.27 40.94
CA GLU A 890 -24.62 4.41 41.99
C GLU A 890 -23.58 3.42 42.52
N MET A 891 -22.81 2.77 41.64
CA MET A 891 -21.69 1.90 42.04
C MET A 891 -20.63 2.67 42.83
N LEU A 892 -20.25 3.85 42.35
CA LEU A 892 -19.27 4.70 43.03
C LEU A 892 -19.76 5.15 44.41
N LEU A 893 -21.03 5.52 44.53
CA LEU A 893 -21.65 5.87 45.82
C LEU A 893 -21.65 4.68 46.78
N ALA A 894 -21.99 3.48 46.31
CA ALA A 894 -21.95 2.27 47.13
C ALA A 894 -20.53 1.97 47.63
N CYS A 895 -19.52 2.11 46.76
CA CYS A 895 -18.12 1.97 47.15
C CYS A 895 -17.69 3.05 48.15
N PHE A 896 -18.12 4.29 47.95
CA PHE A 896 -17.84 5.42 48.83
C PHE A 896 -18.42 5.26 50.23
N GLU A 897 -19.68 4.85 50.34
CA GLU A 897 -20.33 4.62 51.64
C GLU A 897 -19.71 3.45 52.41
N ARG A 898 -19.11 2.46 51.72
CA ARG A 898 -18.35 1.36 52.35
C ARG A 898 -16.90 1.73 52.69
N HIS A 899 -16.39 2.88 52.21
CA HIS A 899 -14.96 3.18 52.24
C HIS A 899 -14.47 3.53 53.67
N PRO A 900 -13.28 3.06 54.12
CA PRO A 900 -12.76 3.35 55.46
C PRO A 900 -12.57 4.84 55.80
N LEU A 901 -12.41 5.69 54.78
CA LEU A 901 -12.27 7.15 54.94
C LEU A 901 -13.61 7.92 54.83
N ARG A 902 -14.75 7.22 54.70
CA ARG A 902 -16.06 7.81 54.45
C ARG A 902 -16.43 8.91 55.45
N ASP A 903 -16.16 8.70 56.73
CA ASP A 903 -16.50 9.63 57.82
C ASP A 903 -15.77 10.98 57.73
N ARG A 904 -14.77 11.10 56.86
CA ARG A 904 -13.98 12.31 56.66
C ARG A 904 -14.57 13.28 55.62
N PHE A 905 -15.66 12.91 54.97
CA PHE A 905 -16.28 13.67 53.90
C PHE A 905 -17.76 13.98 54.19
N PRO A 906 -18.35 15.02 53.58
CA PRO A 906 -19.73 15.41 53.81
C PRO A 906 -20.77 14.30 53.48
N PRO A 907 -22.03 14.43 53.93
CA PRO A 907 -23.11 13.57 53.48
C PRO A 907 -23.38 13.74 51.98
N PHE A 908 -23.85 12.67 51.33
CA PHE A 908 -24.18 12.70 49.90
C PHE A 908 -25.33 13.69 49.61
N ALA A 909 -25.09 14.65 48.71
CA ALA A 909 -26.06 15.69 48.36
C ALA A 909 -27.13 15.27 47.32
N GLY A 910 -27.16 13.99 46.95
CA GLY A 910 -28.16 13.44 46.03
C GLY A 910 -27.78 13.51 44.55
N PHE A 911 -28.57 12.82 43.73
CA PHE A 911 -28.51 12.90 42.27
C PHE A 911 -29.38 14.05 41.77
N ARG A 912 -28.90 14.79 40.78
CA ARG A 912 -29.64 15.86 40.12
C ARG A 912 -29.55 15.75 38.61
N GLU A 913 -30.70 15.73 37.94
CA GLU A 913 -30.74 15.77 36.48
C GLU A 913 -30.44 17.19 35.98
N VAL A 914 -29.65 17.28 34.91
CA VAL A 914 -29.20 18.55 34.31
C VAL A 914 -29.23 18.44 32.79
N GLU A 915 -29.62 19.51 32.12
CA GLU A 915 -29.54 19.59 30.65
C GLU A 915 -28.09 19.67 30.19
N SER A 916 -27.77 19.06 29.05
CA SER A 916 -26.40 19.05 28.51
C SER A 916 -25.89 20.46 28.18
N SER A 917 -26.77 21.36 27.75
CA SER A 917 -26.45 22.78 27.50
C SER A 917 -26.04 23.55 28.75
N ASP A 918 -26.58 23.20 29.91
CA ASP A 918 -26.28 23.88 31.17
C ASP A 918 -24.90 23.50 31.72
N TYR A 919 -24.42 22.30 31.37
CA TYR A 919 -23.12 21.81 31.81
C TYR A 919 -22.00 22.10 30.79
N TYR A 920 -22.20 21.72 29.52
CA TYR A 920 -21.17 21.82 28.46
C TYR A 920 -21.30 23.07 27.58
N GLY A 921 -22.38 23.83 27.73
CA GLY A 921 -22.67 24.99 26.89
C GLY A 921 -23.41 24.64 25.59
N LYS A 922 -23.72 25.67 24.79
CA LYS A 922 -24.33 25.51 23.48
C LYS A 922 -23.38 24.76 22.53
N GLY A 923 -23.94 23.92 21.65
CA GLY A 923 -23.15 23.17 20.67
C GLY A 923 -22.67 21.79 21.14
N TYR A 924 -23.03 21.37 22.35
CA TYR A 924 -22.86 19.98 22.80
C TYR A 924 -23.89 19.04 22.14
N GLN A 925 -23.50 17.78 22.04
CA GLN A 925 -24.28 16.62 21.59
C GLN A 925 -23.66 15.39 22.27
N ASP A 926 -24.38 14.29 22.53
CA ASP A 926 -23.77 13.09 23.12
C ASP A 926 -23.94 11.84 22.26
N VAL A 927 -23.28 10.76 22.66
CA VAL A 927 -23.37 9.42 22.08
C VAL A 927 -24.21 8.54 23.01
N GLU A 928 -25.16 7.79 22.46
CA GLU A 928 -26.04 6.92 23.27
C GLU A 928 -25.29 5.73 23.85
N HIS A 929 -24.60 4.95 23.01
CA HIS A 929 -23.81 3.78 23.41
C HIS A 929 -22.40 3.82 22.83
N ARG A 930 -21.44 3.23 23.54
CA ARG A 930 -20.05 3.12 23.06
C ARG A 930 -19.45 1.81 23.53
N LYS A 931 -19.49 0.82 22.65
CA LYS A 931 -19.01 -0.54 22.90
C LYS A 931 -17.93 -0.94 21.89
N PRO A 932 -16.71 -1.32 22.30
CA PRO A 932 -15.65 -1.68 21.37
C PRO A 932 -15.82 -3.09 20.83
N SER A 933 -15.54 -3.28 19.53
CA SER A 933 -15.00 -4.56 19.06
C SER A 933 -13.59 -4.70 19.58
N ILE A 934 -13.24 -5.85 20.19
CA ILE A 934 -11.88 -6.17 20.64
C ILE A 934 -11.24 -7.28 19.79
N ARG A 935 -11.77 -7.52 18.59
CA ARG A 935 -11.30 -8.57 17.68
C ARG A 935 -9.84 -8.32 17.28
N ASN A 936 -9.48 -7.08 16.94
CA ASN A 936 -8.10 -6.76 16.55
C ASN A 936 -7.14 -6.87 17.74
N ALA A 937 -7.57 -6.48 18.95
CA ALA A 937 -6.75 -6.68 20.15
C ALA A 937 -6.48 -8.18 20.42
N LYS A 938 -7.49 -9.05 20.28
CA LYS A 938 -7.32 -10.52 20.37
C LYS A 938 -6.37 -11.05 19.29
N ARG A 939 -6.59 -10.67 18.03
CA ARG A 939 -5.81 -11.11 16.86
C ARG A 939 -4.34 -10.68 16.93
N CYS A 940 -4.10 -9.40 17.21
CA CYS A 940 -2.78 -8.78 17.12
C CYS A 940 -1.98 -8.92 18.42
N LEU A 941 -2.63 -8.88 19.58
CA LEU A 941 -1.98 -8.82 20.89
C LEU A 941 -2.14 -10.10 21.71
N ASN A 942 -3.05 -11.00 21.32
CA ASN A 942 -3.50 -12.11 22.18
C ASN A 942 -3.97 -11.61 23.55
N TRP A 943 -4.67 -10.47 23.57
CA TRP A 943 -5.10 -9.77 24.76
C TRP A 943 -6.62 -9.83 24.93
N VAL A 944 -7.06 -9.94 26.18
CA VAL A 944 -8.46 -9.89 26.63
C VAL A 944 -8.45 -9.15 27.97
N PRO A 945 -9.39 -8.22 28.23
CA PRO A 945 -9.51 -7.57 29.52
C PRO A 945 -9.91 -8.57 30.60
N THR A 946 -9.48 -8.35 31.83
CA THR A 946 -9.65 -9.28 32.95
C THR A 946 -10.23 -8.64 34.20
N VAL A 947 -10.18 -7.32 34.32
CA VAL A 947 -10.62 -6.61 35.53
C VAL A 947 -12.08 -6.21 35.41
N GLU A 948 -12.85 -6.58 36.43
CA GLU A 948 -14.28 -6.28 36.55
C GLU A 948 -14.51 -4.80 36.90
N MET A 949 -15.70 -4.30 36.58
CA MET A 949 -16.04 -2.89 36.76
C MET A 949 -15.98 -2.42 38.22
N GLU A 950 -16.49 -3.22 39.17
CA GLU A 950 -16.53 -2.86 40.59
C GLU A 950 -15.12 -2.68 41.17
N GLU A 951 -14.20 -3.61 40.89
CA GLU A 951 -12.80 -3.54 41.32
C GLU A 951 -12.12 -2.27 40.79
N THR A 952 -12.35 -1.95 39.52
CA THR A 952 -11.81 -0.73 38.90
C THR A 952 -12.30 0.53 39.62
N VAL A 953 -13.60 0.58 39.95
CA VAL A 953 -14.22 1.71 40.67
C VAL A 953 -13.64 1.85 42.06
N GLU A 954 -13.50 0.75 42.81
CA GLU A 954 -12.95 0.74 44.17
C GLU A 954 -11.50 1.23 44.19
N HIS A 955 -10.63 0.71 43.30
CA HIS A 955 -9.24 1.13 43.21
C HIS A 955 -9.08 2.61 42.83
N THR A 956 -9.91 3.07 41.88
CA THR A 956 -9.90 4.48 41.46
C THR A 956 -10.30 5.38 42.63
N LEU A 957 -11.38 5.03 43.32
CA LEU A 957 -11.90 5.79 44.45
C LEU A 957 -10.91 5.85 45.62
N ASP A 958 -10.37 4.70 46.05
CA ASP A 958 -9.42 4.62 47.17
C ASP A 958 -8.20 5.54 46.93
N PHE A 959 -7.65 5.52 45.72
CA PHE A 959 -6.54 6.39 45.35
C PHE A 959 -6.88 7.88 45.55
N PHE A 960 -8.02 8.33 45.01
CA PHE A 960 -8.41 9.73 45.11
C PHE A 960 -8.72 10.16 46.55
N LEU A 961 -9.43 9.34 47.32
CA LEU A 961 -9.77 9.67 48.71
C LEU A 961 -8.54 9.76 49.61
N ARG A 962 -7.50 8.95 49.36
CA ARG A 962 -6.22 9.03 50.07
C ARG A 962 -5.36 10.23 49.67
N THR A 963 -5.59 10.77 48.47
CA THR A 963 -4.82 11.90 47.92
C THR A 963 -5.35 13.26 48.40
N VAL A 964 -6.57 13.32 48.94
CA VAL A 964 -7.12 14.56 49.50
C VAL A 964 -6.34 14.93 50.77
N GLU A 965 -5.65 16.07 50.76
CA GLU A 965 -5.06 16.65 51.96
C GLU A 965 -6.16 17.10 52.92
N LEU A 966 -6.27 16.42 54.06
CA LEU A 966 -7.20 16.76 55.13
C LEU A 966 -6.49 17.71 56.10
N THR A 967 -6.81 18.99 56.07
CA THR A 967 -6.45 19.88 57.17
C THR A 967 -7.29 19.51 58.39
N ASP A 968 -6.65 19.12 59.50
CA ASP A 968 -7.28 18.98 60.82
C ASP A 968 -7.88 20.33 61.25
N SER A 969 -9.09 20.64 60.80
CA SER A 969 -9.88 21.76 61.31
C SER A 969 -10.92 21.21 62.27
N GLY A 970 -10.60 21.26 63.57
CA GLY A 970 -11.60 21.33 64.63
C GLY A 970 -11.83 20.06 65.46
N LYS A 971 -10.84 19.65 66.26
CA LYS A 971 -11.13 19.22 67.64
C LYS A 971 -10.86 20.41 68.57
N SER A 972 -11.93 21.15 68.88
CA SER A 972 -12.10 21.88 70.13
C SER A 972 -13.49 21.59 70.67
#